data_AF-A0A7W4ZKR7-F1
#
_entry.id   AF-A0A7W4ZKR7-F1
#
_cell.length_a   1.000
_cell.length_b   1.000
_cell.length_c   1.000
_cell.angle_alpha   90.00
_cell.angle_beta   90.00
_cell.angle_gamma   90.00
#
_symmetry.space_group_name_H-M   'P 1'
#
loop_
_entity.id
_entity.type
_entity.pdbx_description
1 polymer ?
#
loop_
_entity_poly.entity_id
_entity_poly.type
_entity_poly.pdbx_seq_one_letter_code
_entity_poly.pdbx_strand_id
1 'polypeptide(L)'
;MTTPDQPGPRPVTGEDDPRERLVLRRLLSTVHRSGETLRWDLADPYLRRHVVEHASRAGLRQLVELLDDGEFLVNADPAAVTAVLPPFRDAYPPPVKRTLDVYCASIGWHQHVEARARRQILALDALRMGHHELAESMRRAPGGHLLPWRCLWSTATNISASSGATMTGHAGRINALVTTRSSGGTLAVTGSEDRTARVWDLGTGATLHVLLHTQPVKDVAVATLDDRAVLLTAAERLTLWDLRTGRDLRSVPVPSAIRAVAVSDETGWAVVTTDGATYLADLNGGLLDDPLPVPAAGDRARHVAVGREGGAHFALTVTQQHGVTAFSIPGRRLLHRGNPLPGDAITAFTVVDIGGQTLAVTGHRSGACVVFHAHTGTVLHILRESSRPDHRMIRGEVRALAVCPGESSWLAYSGHKDGKMRVYDLATGGYLGATWRHAGAVNSLVTGEVLSTPVVVSASDDDTVCCWDTRTGGLRDVLAGHTSGVTGAALTRVGTRPVAVTVSKDRTVRTWDTTREEPPHVPEGHPRWVRSLALHRIEGRLCAVTTCRDDQVRIIDAGSGELVARFETLRNRPLNTAVPVAAGDGTLIAAGGIQGHLVLWDVRPPVGAPLDSTSLGTADIVALDVVPLDEGGVQVIAGGSDGSVTIWYPGGRLPLRDLVTRRRRTGDIACLAVAHAGGEPMVVTGDFDGYVRVRSLRSADLVHTRLYRAPVRALATGPRGAEPCLAVGTADGEIRVLRLTDAALLLTLQGHTAAVRSLAFARLGGADVLFSGSADGTVRGWDLRDGDQAHRIDLPDIVQTVAHQETSLAIGYGREVSVFTPVTAPPRESRSQ
;
A
#
# COMPACT_ATOMS: atom_id res chain seq x y z
N MET A 1 0.62 -36.04 47.71
CA MET A 1 0.77 -34.59 47.41
C MET A 1 0.58 -34.42 45.92
N THR A 2 -0.67 -34.23 45.53
CA THR A 2 -1.09 -33.94 44.16
C THR A 2 -0.87 -32.46 43.89
N THR A 3 -0.17 -32.16 42.79
CA THR A 3 -0.04 -30.81 42.22
C THR A 3 -1.42 -30.25 41.89
N PRO A 4 -1.69 -28.95 42.12
CA PRO A 4 -2.97 -28.38 41.74
C PRO A 4 -3.07 -28.33 40.22
N ASP A 5 -4.16 -28.89 39.70
CA ASP A 5 -4.60 -28.80 38.31
C ASP A 5 -4.50 -27.35 37.81
N GLN A 6 -3.70 -27.14 36.76
CA GLN A 6 -3.88 -25.97 35.91
C GLN A 6 -5.25 -26.11 35.23
N PRO A 7 -6.15 -25.11 35.32
CA PRO A 7 -7.40 -25.17 34.58
C PRO A 7 -7.09 -25.08 33.09
N GLY A 8 -7.42 -26.13 32.33
CA GLY A 8 -7.39 -26.10 30.88
C GLY A 8 -8.34 -25.03 30.31
N PRO A 9 -8.17 -24.62 29.05
CA PRO A 9 -9.04 -23.63 28.41
C PRO A 9 -10.47 -24.18 28.38
N ARG A 10 -11.35 -23.56 29.17
CA ARG A 10 -12.79 -23.87 29.18
C ARG A 10 -13.45 -23.33 27.91
N PRO A 11 -14.45 -24.03 27.36
CA PRO A 11 -15.14 -23.60 26.15
C PRO A 11 -15.90 -22.29 26.40
N VAL A 12 -15.80 -21.36 25.44
CA VAL A 12 -16.60 -20.13 25.39
C VAL A 12 -18.00 -20.51 24.92
N THR A 13 -18.79 -21.11 25.80
CA THR A 13 -20.24 -21.21 25.65
C THR A 13 -20.86 -19.96 26.27
N GLY A 14 -21.68 -19.23 25.51
CA GLY A 14 -22.34 -17.99 25.91
C GLY A 14 -23.41 -18.15 27.00
N GLU A 15 -23.03 -18.69 28.15
CA GLU A 15 -23.80 -18.55 29.39
C GLU A 15 -23.28 -17.33 30.14
N ASP A 16 -24.14 -16.33 30.28
CA ASP A 16 -23.91 -15.14 31.10
C ASP A 16 -23.52 -15.54 32.54
N ASP A 17 -22.29 -15.26 32.99
CA ASP A 17 -21.91 -15.53 34.38
C ASP A 17 -22.34 -14.35 35.29
N PRO A 18 -23.36 -14.53 36.18
CA PRO A 18 -23.79 -13.48 37.09
C PRO A 18 -22.72 -13.06 38.11
N ARG A 19 -21.73 -13.92 38.39
CA ARG A 19 -20.59 -13.59 39.26
C ARG A 19 -19.64 -12.63 38.55
N GLU A 20 -19.31 -12.89 37.28
CA GLU A 20 -18.48 -11.98 36.48
C GLU A 20 -19.17 -10.62 36.28
N ARG A 21 -20.51 -10.57 36.16
CA ARG A 21 -21.25 -9.30 36.18
C ARG A 21 -21.05 -8.51 37.47
N LEU A 22 -21.04 -9.18 38.63
CA LEU A 22 -20.80 -8.52 39.91
C LEU A 22 -19.36 -8.00 40.00
N VAL A 23 -18.39 -8.80 39.55
CA VAL A 23 -16.97 -8.40 39.47
C VAL A 23 -16.82 -7.19 38.56
N LEU A 24 -17.37 -7.24 37.34
CA LEU A 24 -17.33 -6.14 36.38
C LEU A 24 -17.93 -4.86 36.97
N ARG A 25 -19.09 -4.93 37.62
CA ARG A 25 -19.70 -3.75 38.27
C ARG A 25 -18.80 -3.15 39.35
N ARG A 26 -18.13 -3.99 40.15
CA ARG A 26 -17.18 -3.52 41.17
C ARG A 26 -15.95 -2.89 40.54
N LEU A 27 -15.39 -3.50 39.49
CA LEU A 27 -14.26 -2.95 38.74
C LEU A 27 -14.61 -1.61 38.06
N LEU A 28 -15.77 -1.49 37.44
CA LEU A 28 -16.21 -0.22 36.83
C LEU A 28 -16.50 0.87 37.87
N SER A 29 -16.84 0.50 39.11
CA SER A 29 -17.07 1.47 40.19
C SER A 29 -15.80 2.13 40.72
N THR A 30 -14.62 1.56 40.46
CA THR A 30 -13.33 2.15 40.86
C THR A 30 -12.76 3.11 39.81
N VAL A 31 -13.32 3.13 38.59
CA VAL A 31 -12.93 4.07 37.55
C VAL A 31 -13.51 5.45 37.86
N HIS A 32 -12.65 6.47 37.84
CA HIS A 32 -13.06 7.85 38.08
C HIS A 32 -14.09 8.32 37.04
N ARG A 33 -15.05 9.15 37.44
CA ARG A 33 -16.12 9.67 36.56
C ARG A 33 -16.04 11.18 36.42
N SER A 34 -16.26 11.66 35.20
CA SER A 34 -16.43 13.08 34.89
C SER A 34 -17.82 13.26 34.26
N GLY A 35 -18.82 13.64 35.07
CA GLY A 35 -20.22 13.59 34.66
C GLY A 35 -20.65 12.14 34.40
N GLU A 36 -21.21 11.87 33.21
CA GLU A 36 -21.61 10.52 32.79
C GLU A 36 -20.48 9.70 32.17
N THR A 37 -19.31 10.30 31.92
CA THR A 37 -18.18 9.65 31.23
C THR A 37 -17.16 9.03 32.19
N LEU A 38 -16.67 7.83 31.87
CA LEU A 38 -15.60 7.14 32.60
C LEU A 38 -14.23 7.68 32.16
N ARG A 39 -13.37 8.00 33.14
CA ARG A 39 -12.02 8.51 32.94
C ARG A 39 -11.02 7.36 32.84
N TRP A 40 -11.03 6.67 31.72
CA TRP A 40 -10.12 5.55 31.43
C TRP A 40 -8.63 5.96 31.38
N ASP A 41 -8.36 7.24 31.10
CA ASP A 41 -7.04 7.86 31.19
C ASP A 41 -6.47 7.87 32.62
N LEU A 42 -7.32 7.77 33.64
CA LEU A 42 -6.97 7.68 35.06
C LEU A 42 -7.17 6.27 35.64
N ALA A 43 -7.73 5.33 34.87
CA ALA A 43 -7.99 3.98 35.34
C ALA A 43 -6.69 3.21 35.60
N ASP A 44 -6.72 2.29 36.57
CA ASP A 44 -5.59 1.43 36.88
C ASP A 44 -5.16 0.60 35.64
N PRO A 45 -3.85 0.37 35.41
CA PRO A 45 -3.37 -0.46 34.30
C PRO A 45 -4.03 -1.84 34.21
N TYR A 46 -4.38 -2.46 35.35
CA TYR A 46 -5.12 -3.72 35.39
C TYR A 46 -6.47 -3.58 34.68
N LEU A 47 -7.22 -2.50 34.95
CA LEU A 47 -8.53 -2.28 34.35
C LEU A 47 -8.43 -2.06 32.84
N ARG A 48 -7.44 -1.28 32.38
CA ARG A 48 -7.21 -1.06 30.95
C ARG A 48 -6.90 -2.34 30.18
N ARG A 49 -6.33 -3.35 30.86
CA ARG A 49 -5.95 -4.62 30.26
C ARG A 49 -7.00 -5.71 30.41
N HIS A 50 -7.66 -5.83 31.56
CA HIS A 50 -8.43 -7.04 31.90
C HIS A 50 -9.94 -6.79 31.99
N VAL A 51 -10.40 -5.54 32.04
CA VAL A 51 -11.85 -5.27 32.18
C VAL A 51 -12.65 -5.79 30.98
N VAL A 52 -12.05 -5.83 29.79
CA VAL A 52 -12.69 -6.31 28.57
C VAL A 52 -12.90 -7.83 28.58
N GLU A 53 -11.99 -8.57 29.23
CA GLU A 53 -12.13 -10.01 29.43
C GLU A 53 -13.25 -10.31 30.44
N HIS A 54 -13.30 -9.56 31.54
CA HIS A 54 -14.42 -9.63 32.49
C HIS A 54 -15.76 -9.27 31.82
N ALA A 55 -15.79 -8.26 30.95
CA ALA A 55 -16.98 -7.89 30.20
C ALA A 55 -17.42 -8.99 29.22
N SER A 56 -16.47 -9.61 28.52
CA SER A 56 -16.71 -10.75 27.63
C SER A 56 -17.34 -11.94 28.37
N ARG A 57 -16.83 -12.27 29.58
CA ARG A 57 -17.37 -13.34 30.44
C ARG A 57 -18.71 -12.99 31.10
N ALA A 58 -18.94 -11.71 31.38
CA ALA A 58 -20.18 -11.22 31.99
C ALA A 58 -21.40 -11.21 31.05
N GLY A 59 -21.15 -11.25 29.73
CA GLY A 59 -22.17 -11.36 28.70
C GLY A 59 -22.01 -10.38 27.55
N LEU A 60 -22.62 -10.69 26.39
CA LEU A 60 -22.53 -9.87 25.18
C LEU A 60 -22.99 -8.43 25.41
N ARG A 61 -24.02 -8.21 26.23
CA ARG A 61 -24.54 -6.88 26.54
C ARG A 61 -23.47 -6.01 27.23
N GLN A 62 -22.77 -6.57 28.22
CA GLN A 62 -21.74 -5.86 28.97
C GLN A 62 -20.53 -5.57 28.09
N LEU A 63 -20.16 -6.52 27.22
CA LEU A 63 -19.09 -6.33 26.24
C LEU A 63 -19.42 -5.22 25.24
N VAL A 64 -20.65 -5.22 24.71
CA VAL A 64 -21.15 -4.19 23.78
C VAL A 64 -21.14 -2.80 24.43
N GLU A 65 -21.66 -2.67 25.65
CA GLU A 65 -21.65 -1.39 26.38
C GLU A 65 -20.22 -0.85 26.60
N LEU A 66 -19.24 -1.73 26.83
CA LEU A 66 -17.84 -1.36 27.01
C LEU A 66 -17.14 -1.01 25.68
N LEU A 67 -17.41 -1.75 24.60
CA LEU A 67 -16.80 -1.52 23.27
C LEU A 67 -17.41 -0.31 22.55
N ASP A 68 -18.62 0.11 22.90
CA ASP A 68 -19.22 1.37 22.43
C ASP A 68 -18.56 2.60 23.07
N ASP A 69 -17.87 2.43 24.20
CA ASP A 69 -17.14 3.50 24.87
C ASP A 69 -15.83 3.80 24.13
N GLY A 70 -15.84 4.83 23.29
CA GLY A 70 -14.65 5.28 22.56
C GLY A 70 -13.48 5.66 23.47
N GLU A 71 -13.73 6.11 24.71
CA GLU A 71 -12.67 6.41 25.68
C GLU A 71 -12.00 5.14 26.22
N PHE A 72 -12.77 4.06 26.34
CA PHE A 72 -12.22 2.76 26.66
C PHE A 72 -11.28 2.30 25.53
N LEU A 73 -11.72 2.30 24.27
CA LEU A 73 -10.90 1.86 23.13
C LEU A 73 -9.60 2.67 22.97
N VAL A 74 -9.63 3.96 23.28
CA VAL A 74 -8.44 4.82 23.28
C VAL A 74 -7.41 4.38 24.32
N ASN A 75 -7.84 3.96 25.51
CA ASN A 75 -6.95 3.71 26.66
C ASN A 75 -6.70 2.23 26.96
N ALA A 76 -7.52 1.33 26.40
CA ALA A 76 -7.41 -0.10 26.60
C ALA A 76 -6.09 -0.66 26.06
N ASP A 77 -5.68 -1.80 26.60
CA ASP A 77 -4.63 -2.62 26.01
C ASP A 77 -5.15 -3.20 24.68
N PRO A 78 -4.56 -2.84 23.53
CA PRO A 78 -5.01 -3.33 22.23
C PRO A 78 -4.99 -4.85 22.13
N ALA A 79 -3.98 -5.51 22.72
CA ALA A 79 -3.90 -6.95 22.67
C ALA A 79 -5.07 -7.61 23.41
N ALA A 80 -5.54 -7.00 24.49
CA ALA A 80 -6.70 -7.48 25.23
C ALA A 80 -8.00 -7.26 24.47
N VAL A 81 -8.19 -6.09 23.84
CA VAL A 81 -9.35 -5.81 22.98
C VAL A 81 -9.36 -6.80 21.82
N THR A 82 -8.23 -6.99 21.14
CA THR A 82 -8.08 -7.95 20.03
C THR A 82 -8.38 -9.38 20.46
N ALA A 83 -7.97 -9.80 21.66
CA ALA A 83 -8.21 -11.16 22.16
C ALA A 83 -9.68 -11.47 22.42
N VAL A 84 -10.50 -10.46 22.72
CA VAL A 84 -11.95 -10.63 22.94
C VAL A 84 -12.78 -10.25 21.73
N LEU A 85 -12.19 -9.89 20.59
CA LEU A 85 -12.89 -9.75 19.30
C LEU A 85 -13.12 -11.15 18.69
N PRO A 86 -14.36 -11.73 18.71
CA PRO A 86 -14.64 -13.05 18.16
C PRO A 86 -15.48 -12.95 16.86
N PRO A 87 -15.62 -14.05 16.08
CA PRO A 87 -16.08 -14.05 14.68
C PRO A 87 -17.53 -13.60 14.44
N PHE A 88 -18.28 -13.29 15.50
CA PHE A 88 -19.68 -12.87 15.45
C PHE A 88 -19.83 -11.36 15.26
N ARG A 89 -19.15 -10.81 14.26
CA ARG A 89 -19.33 -9.39 13.86
C ARG A 89 -20.80 -9.07 13.54
N ASP A 90 -21.58 -10.08 13.16
CA ASP A 90 -23.01 -9.98 12.87
C ASP A 90 -23.91 -10.01 14.12
N ALA A 91 -23.41 -10.44 15.28
CA ALA A 91 -24.15 -10.40 16.54
C ALA A 91 -24.09 -9.04 17.24
N TYR A 92 -23.20 -8.14 16.80
CA TYR A 92 -23.08 -6.81 17.38
C TYR A 92 -24.13 -5.84 16.83
N PRO A 93 -24.70 -4.98 17.69
CA PRO A 93 -25.55 -3.89 17.24
C PRO A 93 -24.81 -2.95 16.25
N PRO A 94 -25.52 -2.32 15.29
CA PRO A 94 -24.91 -1.43 14.31
C PRO A 94 -24.03 -0.30 14.87
N PRO A 95 -24.35 0.35 16.03
CA PRO A 95 -23.46 1.34 16.64
C PRO A 95 -22.09 0.78 17.02
N VAL A 96 -22.05 -0.35 17.72
CA VAL A 96 -20.79 -0.97 18.15
C VAL A 96 -20.01 -1.53 16.98
N LYS A 97 -20.70 -2.07 15.96
CA LYS A 97 -20.06 -2.50 14.72
C LYS A 97 -19.30 -1.35 14.06
N ARG A 98 -19.89 -0.15 13.98
CA ARG A 98 -19.21 1.05 13.45
C ARG A 98 -17.97 1.42 14.24
N THR A 99 -18.06 1.45 15.58
CA THR A 99 -16.93 1.79 16.45
C THR A 99 -15.79 0.76 16.33
N LEU A 100 -16.13 -0.52 16.22
CA LEU A 100 -15.16 -1.59 16.02
C LEU A 100 -14.55 -1.57 14.62
N ASP A 101 -15.31 -1.24 13.58
CA ASP A 101 -14.79 -1.12 12.21
C ASP A 101 -13.70 -0.05 12.14
N VAL A 102 -13.95 1.10 12.80
CA VAL A 102 -12.97 2.18 12.97
C VAL A 102 -11.73 1.71 13.72
N TYR A 103 -11.90 0.97 14.82
CA TYR A 103 -10.78 0.44 15.60
C TYR A 103 -9.96 -0.57 14.81
N CYS A 104 -10.63 -1.44 14.04
CA CYS A 104 -9.97 -2.50 13.30
C CYS A 104 -9.22 -1.99 12.06
N ALA A 105 -9.60 -0.82 11.53
CA ALA A 105 -8.93 -0.15 10.41
C ALA A 105 -7.42 0.03 10.64
N SER A 106 -7.02 0.31 11.89
CA SER A 106 -5.63 0.56 12.31
C SER A 106 -5.18 -0.31 13.48
N ILE A 107 -5.77 -1.50 13.65
CA ILE A 107 -5.48 -2.41 14.78
C ILE A 107 -3.99 -2.74 14.91
N GLY A 108 -3.31 -2.95 13.77
CA GLY A 108 -1.87 -3.23 13.73
C GLY A 108 -1.00 -2.07 14.22
N TRP A 109 -1.52 -0.85 14.21
CA TRP A 109 -0.85 0.34 14.72
C TRP A 109 -1.14 0.60 16.20
N HIS A 110 -2.35 0.28 16.67
CA HIS A 110 -2.77 0.57 18.04
C HIS A 110 -1.84 -0.02 19.11
N GLN A 111 -1.25 -1.20 18.84
CA GLN A 111 -0.26 -1.87 19.69
C GLN A 111 1.07 -1.12 19.83
N HIS A 112 1.40 -0.20 18.92
CA HIS A 112 2.69 0.49 18.87
C HIS A 112 2.60 1.97 19.22
N VAL A 113 1.41 2.47 19.54
CA VAL A 113 1.16 3.89 19.79
C VAL A 113 0.53 4.10 21.16
N GLU A 114 0.88 5.23 21.77
CA GLU A 114 0.28 5.68 23.03
C GLU A 114 -1.19 6.10 22.85
N ALA A 115 -1.95 6.20 23.95
CA ALA A 115 -3.38 6.52 23.91
C ALA A 115 -3.70 7.83 23.17
N ARG A 116 -2.84 8.86 23.28
CA ARG A 116 -3.01 10.12 22.56
C ARG A 116 -2.92 9.94 21.05
N ALA A 117 -1.89 9.25 20.58
CA ALA A 117 -1.70 8.93 19.17
C ALA A 117 -2.82 8.01 18.65
N ARG A 118 -3.22 7.01 19.45
CA ARG A 118 -4.35 6.13 19.16
C ARG A 118 -5.65 6.90 18.96
N ARG A 119 -5.93 7.87 19.82
CA ARG A 119 -7.09 8.76 19.68
C ARG A 119 -7.08 9.53 18.36
N GLN A 120 -5.94 10.08 17.96
CA GLN A 120 -5.80 10.78 16.68
C GLN A 120 -6.09 9.86 15.50
N ILE A 121 -5.52 8.65 15.52
CA ILE A 121 -5.73 7.64 14.49
C ILE A 121 -7.20 7.20 14.44
N LEU A 122 -7.82 6.90 15.58
CA LEU A 122 -9.23 6.51 15.65
C LEU A 122 -10.17 7.63 15.16
N ALA A 123 -9.89 8.89 15.51
CA ALA A 123 -10.67 10.01 15.01
C ALA A 123 -10.51 10.19 13.48
N LEU A 124 -9.30 9.96 12.96
CA LEU A 124 -9.03 9.98 11.52
C LEU A 124 -9.72 8.81 10.81
N ASP A 125 -9.70 7.61 11.38
CA ASP A 125 -10.33 6.41 10.84
C ASP A 125 -11.85 6.51 10.87
N ALA A 126 -12.42 7.09 11.92
CA ALA A 126 -13.84 7.41 11.98
C ALA A 126 -14.24 8.40 10.88
N LEU A 127 -13.42 9.42 10.63
CA LEU A 127 -13.65 10.36 9.53
C LEU A 127 -13.52 9.65 8.16
N ARG A 128 -12.50 8.80 8.00
CA ARG A 128 -12.32 7.94 6.82
C ARG A 128 -13.54 7.03 6.61
N MET A 129 -14.18 6.52 7.65
CA MET A 129 -15.37 5.67 7.48
C MET A 129 -16.69 6.45 7.40
N GLY A 130 -16.65 7.78 7.24
CA GLY A 130 -17.85 8.64 7.18
C GLY A 130 -18.59 8.78 8.52
N HIS A 131 -17.98 8.38 9.63
CA HIS A 131 -18.54 8.49 10.98
C HIS A 131 -18.15 9.81 11.65
N HIS A 132 -18.64 10.92 11.08
CA HIS A 132 -18.31 12.30 11.50
C HIS A 132 -18.57 12.58 13.00
N GLU A 133 -19.68 12.08 13.56
CA GLU A 133 -20.01 12.24 14.98
C GLU A 133 -19.04 11.49 15.89
N LEU A 134 -18.66 10.27 15.51
CA LEU A 134 -17.69 9.46 16.24
C LEU A 134 -16.29 10.08 16.17
N ALA A 135 -15.89 10.59 15.01
CA ALA A 135 -14.63 11.30 14.83
C ALA A 135 -14.55 12.54 15.72
N GLU A 136 -15.63 13.32 15.79
CA GLU A 136 -15.71 14.50 16.64
C GLU A 136 -15.75 14.16 18.13
N SER A 137 -16.44 13.07 18.51
CA SER A 137 -16.43 12.55 19.88
C SER A 137 -15.03 12.12 20.31
N MET A 138 -14.35 11.28 19.51
CA MET A 138 -12.99 10.82 19.78
C MET A 138 -11.99 11.97 19.87
N ARG A 139 -12.20 13.06 19.12
CA ARG A 139 -11.35 14.26 19.17
C ARG A 139 -11.40 15.00 20.50
N ARG A 140 -12.51 14.92 21.24
CA ARG A 140 -12.69 15.59 22.54
C ARG A 140 -12.17 14.67 23.64
N ALA A 141 -11.01 15.00 24.21
CA ALA A 141 -10.52 14.25 25.37
C ALA A 141 -11.36 14.56 26.62
N PRO A 142 -11.54 13.58 27.53
CA PRO A 142 -12.14 13.84 28.83
C PRO A 142 -11.34 14.91 29.57
N GLY A 143 -12.03 15.95 30.05
CA GLY A 143 -11.39 17.14 30.63
C GLY A 143 -11.34 18.36 29.69
N GLY A 144 -11.91 18.29 28.48
CA GLY A 144 -12.11 19.45 27.61
C GLY A 144 -10.91 19.81 26.73
N HIS A 145 -9.86 19.00 26.72
CA HIS A 145 -8.71 19.19 25.85
C HIS A 145 -9.05 18.73 24.41
N LEU A 146 -9.00 19.67 23.47
CA LEU A 146 -9.11 19.37 22.04
C LEU A 146 -7.74 18.99 21.48
N LEU A 147 -7.73 18.01 20.57
CA LEU A 147 -6.54 17.78 19.74
C LEU A 147 -6.20 19.08 18.99
N PRO A 148 -4.91 19.47 18.94
CA PRO A 148 -4.50 20.76 18.35
C PRO A 148 -4.71 20.83 16.84
N TRP A 149 -4.93 19.69 16.19
CA TRP A 149 -5.19 19.58 14.76
C TRP A 149 -6.51 18.86 14.53
N ARG A 150 -7.31 19.41 13.61
CA ARG A 150 -8.54 18.80 13.12
C ARG A 150 -8.28 18.31 11.70
N CYS A 151 -8.52 17.02 11.45
CA CYS A 151 -8.63 16.53 10.08
C CYS A 151 -9.91 17.11 9.46
N LEU A 152 -9.75 17.86 8.39
CA LEU A 152 -10.85 18.43 7.61
C LEU A 152 -11.38 17.42 6.58
N TRP A 153 -10.48 16.61 6.02
CA TRP A 153 -10.79 15.74 4.89
C TRP A 153 -9.75 14.62 4.74
N SER A 154 -10.15 13.45 4.23
CA SER A 154 -9.26 12.33 3.94
C SER A 154 -9.72 11.55 2.70
N THR A 155 -8.78 10.99 1.93
CA THR A 155 -9.04 10.23 0.69
C THR A 155 -9.90 8.97 0.87
N ALA A 156 -10.01 8.50 2.11
CA ALA A 156 -10.54 7.19 2.43
C ALA A 156 -11.98 7.21 2.95
N THR A 157 -12.80 8.22 2.62
CA THR A 157 -14.28 8.21 2.82
C THR A 157 -15.00 6.99 2.23
N ASN A 158 -14.28 6.16 1.47
CA ASN A 158 -14.72 4.91 0.85
C ASN A 158 -13.81 3.71 1.26
N ILE A 159 -13.29 3.68 2.49
CA ILE A 159 -12.95 2.38 3.08
C ILE A 159 -14.29 1.70 3.32
N SER A 160 -14.56 0.70 2.50
CA SER A 160 -15.60 -0.26 2.78
C SER A 160 -15.65 -0.60 4.27
N ALA A 161 -16.82 -0.53 4.89
CA ALA A 161 -17.03 -1.18 6.19
C ALA A 161 -16.67 -2.69 6.10
N SER A 162 -16.62 -3.32 4.92
CA SER A 162 -16.12 -4.69 4.75
C SER A 162 -14.59 -4.85 4.85
N SER A 163 -13.81 -3.77 4.85
CA SER A 163 -12.37 -3.83 5.13
C SER A 163 -12.15 -3.98 6.64
N GLY A 164 -12.07 -5.23 7.10
CA GLY A 164 -11.97 -5.56 8.52
C GLY A 164 -10.61 -5.28 9.15
N ALA A 165 -9.50 -5.24 8.37
CA ALA A 165 -8.16 -4.85 8.81
C ALA A 165 -7.19 -4.84 7.61
N THR A 166 -6.20 -3.94 7.58
CA THR A 166 -5.06 -4.06 6.65
C THR A 166 -3.91 -4.78 7.36
N MET A 167 -3.56 -5.98 6.86
CA MET A 167 -2.49 -6.80 7.44
C MET A 167 -1.14 -6.34 6.90
N THR A 168 -0.37 -5.63 7.71
CA THR A 168 0.92 -5.05 7.34
C THR A 168 2.09 -5.84 7.96
N GLY A 169 3.24 -5.85 7.28
CA GLY A 169 4.45 -6.48 7.81
C GLY A 169 5.39 -7.08 6.77
N HIS A 170 4.88 -7.43 5.58
CA HIS A 170 5.76 -7.80 4.47
C HIS A 170 6.48 -6.57 3.90
N ALA A 171 7.79 -6.69 3.70
CA ALA A 171 8.66 -5.64 3.12
C ALA A 171 8.88 -5.83 1.61
N GLY A 172 8.31 -6.89 1.04
CA GLY A 172 8.46 -7.28 -0.36
C GLY A 172 7.12 -7.65 -0.99
N ARG A 173 7.15 -7.96 -2.29
CA ARG A 173 5.97 -8.43 -3.03
C ARG A 173 5.50 -9.75 -2.45
N ILE A 174 4.20 -9.86 -2.19
CA ILE A 174 3.55 -11.14 -1.86
C ILE A 174 3.41 -11.96 -3.14
N ASN A 175 3.96 -13.17 -3.14
CA ASN A 175 3.97 -14.08 -4.27
C ASN A 175 2.84 -15.10 -4.21
N ALA A 176 2.42 -15.51 -3.02
CA ALA A 176 1.37 -16.50 -2.80
C ALA A 176 0.56 -16.22 -1.54
N LEU A 177 -0.70 -16.65 -1.56
CA LEU A 177 -1.68 -16.50 -0.48
C LEU A 177 -2.54 -17.76 -0.45
N VAL A 178 -2.73 -18.33 0.73
CA VAL A 178 -3.69 -19.43 0.97
C VAL A 178 -4.47 -19.15 2.24
N THR A 179 -5.74 -19.56 2.27
CA THR A 179 -6.56 -19.49 3.49
C THR A 179 -6.89 -20.88 3.98
N THR A 180 -7.05 -21.03 5.29
CA THR A 180 -7.38 -22.31 5.92
C THR A 180 -8.21 -22.09 7.19
N ARG A 181 -8.98 -23.09 7.60
CA ARG A 181 -9.78 -23.03 8.84
C ARG A 181 -9.02 -23.66 9.99
N SER A 182 -9.01 -22.99 11.13
CA SER A 182 -8.51 -23.48 12.40
C SER A 182 -9.65 -23.51 13.43
N SER A 183 -9.47 -24.22 14.55
CA SER A 183 -10.44 -24.27 15.65
C SER A 183 -10.74 -22.89 16.26
N GLY A 184 -9.85 -21.90 16.06
CA GLY A 184 -10.00 -20.53 16.53
C GLY A 184 -10.52 -19.51 15.50
N GLY A 185 -10.72 -19.90 14.23
CA GLY A 185 -11.11 -18.98 13.16
C GLY A 185 -10.44 -19.27 11.82
N THR A 186 -10.63 -18.37 10.86
CA THR A 186 -9.97 -18.46 9.54
C THR A 186 -8.58 -17.87 9.62
N LEU A 187 -7.58 -18.61 9.13
CA LEU A 187 -6.21 -18.16 9.01
C LEU A 187 -5.87 -17.85 7.55
N ALA A 188 -5.03 -16.85 7.34
CA ALA A 188 -4.37 -16.61 6.06
C ALA A 188 -2.87 -16.89 6.19
N VAL A 189 -2.27 -17.42 5.13
CA VAL A 189 -0.82 -17.58 5.02
C VAL A 189 -0.34 -16.89 3.75
N THR A 190 0.67 -16.03 3.89
CA THR A 190 1.29 -15.31 2.77
C THR A 190 2.76 -15.67 2.63
N GLY A 191 3.24 -15.85 1.41
CA GLY A 191 4.66 -15.98 1.07
C GLY A 191 5.16 -14.76 0.28
N SER A 192 6.35 -14.24 0.58
CA SER A 192 6.84 -12.96 0.05
C SER A 192 8.30 -12.97 -0.44
N GLU A 193 8.62 -12.02 -1.32
CA GLU A 193 9.98 -11.68 -1.77
C GLU A 193 10.89 -11.19 -0.63
N ASP A 194 10.33 -10.79 0.50
CA ASP A 194 11.11 -10.45 1.70
C ASP A 194 11.68 -11.67 2.45
N ARG A 195 11.55 -12.87 1.87
CA ARG A 195 12.06 -14.13 2.40
C ARG A 195 11.35 -14.55 3.69
N THR A 196 10.10 -14.13 3.86
CA THR A 196 9.25 -14.59 4.96
C THR A 196 7.96 -15.20 4.44
N ALA A 197 7.48 -16.21 5.16
CA ALA A 197 6.08 -16.59 5.14
C ALA A 197 5.42 -16.12 6.45
N ARG A 198 4.21 -15.59 6.38
CA ARG A 198 3.50 -15.09 7.56
C ARG A 198 2.16 -15.79 7.70
N VAL A 199 1.87 -16.23 8.92
CA VAL A 199 0.57 -16.78 9.31
C VAL A 199 -0.19 -15.71 10.05
N TRP A 200 -1.43 -15.51 9.63
CA TRP A 200 -2.27 -14.41 10.02
C TRP A 200 -3.60 -14.95 10.53
N ASP A 201 -4.10 -14.33 11.60
CA ASP A 201 -5.48 -14.53 12.03
C ASP A 201 -6.38 -13.49 11.35
N LEU A 202 -7.32 -13.96 10.52
CA LEU A 202 -8.18 -13.06 9.74
C LEU A 202 -9.30 -12.41 10.56
N GLY A 203 -9.63 -12.96 11.74
CA GLY A 203 -10.63 -12.37 12.62
C GLY A 203 -10.09 -11.16 13.38
N THR A 204 -8.81 -11.21 13.74
CA THR A 204 -8.13 -10.22 14.60
C THR A 204 -7.16 -9.31 13.85
N GLY A 205 -6.74 -9.69 12.65
CA GLY A 205 -5.71 -8.96 11.90
C GLY A 205 -4.28 -9.22 12.39
N ALA A 206 -4.08 -10.07 13.41
CA ALA A 206 -2.79 -10.30 14.03
C ALA A 206 -1.89 -11.23 13.20
N THR A 207 -0.58 -10.95 13.17
CA THR A 207 0.41 -11.94 12.73
C THR A 207 0.62 -12.95 13.86
N LEU A 208 0.27 -14.22 13.63
CA LEU A 208 0.52 -15.30 14.57
C LEU A 208 1.97 -15.78 14.50
N HIS A 209 2.49 -15.96 13.29
CA HIS A 209 3.84 -16.50 13.05
C HIS A 209 4.54 -15.76 11.91
N VAL A 210 5.84 -15.53 12.08
CA VAL A 210 6.75 -15.08 11.02
C VAL A 210 7.79 -16.17 10.80
N LEU A 211 7.71 -16.81 9.64
CA LEU A 211 8.54 -17.95 9.26
C LEU A 211 9.64 -17.45 8.33
N LEU A 212 10.90 -17.70 8.71
CA LEU A 212 12.06 -17.11 8.06
C LEU A 212 12.67 -18.07 7.03
N HIS A 213 13.01 -17.51 5.87
CA HIS A 213 13.69 -18.19 4.78
C HIS A 213 14.94 -17.42 4.34
N THR A 214 15.82 -18.10 3.62
CA THR A 214 17.06 -17.50 3.07
C THR A 214 16.86 -16.99 1.64
N GLN A 215 15.83 -17.48 0.95
CA GLN A 215 15.40 -17.05 -0.38
C GLN A 215 13.95 -16.58 -0.36
N PRO A 216 13.51 -15.81 -1.38
CA PRO A 216 12.10 -15.46 -1.57
C PRO A 216 11.17 -16.67 -1.50
N VAL A 217 10.06 -16.55 -0.76
CA VAL A 217 9.01 -17.57 -0.76
C VAL A 217 8.19 -17.38 -2.05
N LYS A 218 8.24 -18.38 -2.93
CA LYS A 218 7.59 -18.34 -4.26
C LYS A 218 6.16 -18.85 -4.23
N ASP A 219 5.88 -19.83 -3.37
CA ASP A 219 4.54 -20.41 -3.23
C ASP A 219 4.31 -20.97 -1.82
N VAL A 220 3.04 -21.13 -1.43
CA VAL A 220 2.62 -21.70 -0.13
C VAL A 220 1.42 -22.61 -0.31
N ALA A 221 1.36 -23.71 0.46
CA ALA A 221 0.22 -24.62 0.47
C ALA A 221 -0.08 -25.09 1.90
N VAL A 222 -1.35 -25.33 2.22
CA VAL A 222 -1.78 -25.86 3.52
C VAL A 222 -2.39 -27.23 3.31
N ALA A 223 -2.12 -28.17 4.21
CA ALA A 223 -2.73 -29.49 4.24
C ALA A 223 -3.16 -29.89 5.66
N THR A 224 -4.00 -30.91 5.73
CA THR A 224 -4.24 -31.67 6.96
C THR A 224 -3.55 -33.03 6.87
N LEU A 225 -2.60 -33.28 7.77
CA LEU A 225 -1.86 -34.53 7.89
C LEU A 225 -2.07 -35.09 9.30
N ASP A 226 -2.57 -36.33 9.41
CA ASP A 226 -2.83 -36.99 10.70
C ASP A 226 -3.63 -36.09 11.68
N ASP A 227 -4.73 -35.51 11.20
CA ASP A 227 -5.58 -34.54 11.92
C ASP A 227 -4.88 -33.25 12.38
N ARG A 228 -3.70 -32.93 11.81
CA ARG A 228 -2.92 -31.74 12.11
C ARG A 228 -2.79 -30.85 10.87
N ALA A 229 -3.13 -29.57 11.03
CA ALA A 229 -2.91 -28.57 9.98
C ALA A 229 -1.42 -28.24 9.84
N VAL A 230 -0.89 -28.41 8.63
CA VAL A 230 0.51 -28.17 8.29
C VAL A 230 0.62 -27.16 7.14
N LEU A 231 1.69 -26.36 7.18
CA LEU A 231 2.01 -25.39 6.15
C LEU A 231 3.26 -25.82 5.39
N LEU A 232 3.18 -25.79 4.06
CA LEU A 232 4.29 -25.96 3.14
C LEU A 232 4.70 -24.62 2.54
N THR A 233 5.99 -24.37 2.54
CA THR A 233 6.61 -23.17 1.96
C THR A 233 7.60 -23.60 0.88
N ALA A 234 7.51 -22.95 -0.28
CA ALA A 234 8.41 -23.16 -1.41
C ALA A 234 9.38 -21.97 -1.53
N ALA A 235 10.60 -22.12 -1.02
CA ALA A 235 11.66 -21.11 -1.07
C ALA A 235 12.99 -21.73 -1.53
N GLU A 236 14.05 -21.66 -0.72
CA GLU A 236 15.30 -22.41 -0.98
C GLU A 236 15.11 -23.92 -0.95
N ARG A 237 14.14 -24.38 -0.18
CA ARG A 237 13.76 -25.78 0.04
C ARG A 237 12.25 -25.84 0.19
N LEU A 238 11.71 -27.04 0.09
CA LEU A 238 10.33 -27.29 0.51
C LEU A 238 10.34 -27.47 2.03
N THR A 239 9.79 -26.54 2.78
CA THR A 239 9.79 -26.60 4.26
C THR A 239 8.38 -26.75 4.80
N LEU A 240 8.20 -27.75 5.67
CA LEU A 240 6.99 -28.12 6.37
C LEU A 240 7.00 -27.52 7.78
N TRP A 241 5.95 -26.80 8.11
CA TRP A 241 5.77 -26.09 9.37
C TRP A 241 4.50 -26.60 10.06
N ASP A 242 4.53 -26.64 11.39
CA ASP A 242 3.30 -26.76 12.15
C ASP A 242 2.58 -25.40 12.12
N LEU A 243 1.37 -25.39 11.56
CA LEU A 243 0.62 -24.15 11.34
C LEU A 243 0.25 -23.44 12.66
N ARG A 244 0.07 -24.20 13.74
CA ARG A 244 -0.40 -23.70 15.05
C ARG A 244 0.72 -23.06 15.86
N THR A 245 1.92 -23.62 15.80
CA THR A 245 3.08 -23.28 16.64
C THR A 245 4.17 -22.53 15.87
N GLY A 246 4.10 -22.53 14.53
CA GLY A 246 5.11 -21.91 13.67
C GLY A 246 6.47 -22.60 13.71
N ARG A 247 6.56 -23.80 14.31
CA ARG A 247 7.81 -24.56 14.37
C ARG A 247 8.06 -25.28 13.06
N ASP A 248 9.32 -25.29 12.65
CA ASP A 248 9.78 -26.13 11.56
C ASP A 248 9.62 -27.60 11.98
N LEU A 249 8.91 -28.37 11.17
CA LEU A 249 8.80 -29.81 11.35
C LEU A 249 9.87 -30.51 10.53
N ARG A 250 10.04 -30.04 9.28
CA ARG A 250 10.92 -30.69 8.32
C ARG A 250 11.28 -29.78 7.16
N SER A 251 12.47 -29.97 6.58
CA SER A 251 12.84 -29.39 5.30
C SER A 251 13.29 -30.48 4.33
N VAL A 252 12.77 -30.42 3.10
CA VAL A 252 13.08 -31.35 2.01
C VAL A 252 13.88 -30.59 0.94
N PRO A 253 15.14 -30.97 0.67
CA PRO A 253 15.94 -30.34 -0.36
C PRO A 253 15.35 -30.66 -1.74
N VAL A 254 15.33 -29.67 -2.62
CA VAL A 254 14.85 -29.80 -4.01
C VAL A 254 16.01 -29.42 -4.95
N PRO A 255 16.23 -30.14 -6.07
CA PRO A 255 17.43 -29.97 -6.91
C PRO A 255 17.56 -28.61 -7.61
N SER A 256 16.47 -27.85 -7.71
CA SER A 256 16.40 -26.58 -8.43
C SER A 256 15.39 -25.64 -7.78
N ALA A 257 15.46 -24.35 -8.13
CA ALA A 257 14.54 -23.33 -7.64
C ALA A 257 13.08 -23.75 -7.85
N ILE A 258 12.31 -23.70 -6.76
CA ILE A 258 10.91 -24.11 -6.72
C ILE A 258 10.04 -22.99 -7.31
N ARG A 259 9.04 -23.36 -8.12
CA ARG A 259 8.11 -22.42 -8.75
C ARG A 259 6.72 -22.48 -8.17
N ALA A 260 6.19 -23.68 -7.94
CA ALA A 260 4.87 -23.89 -7.38
C ALA A 260 4.82 -25.20 -6.59
N VAL A 261 3.90 -25.27 -5.64
CA VAL A 261 3.65 -26.46 -4.82
C VAL A 261 2.16 -26.70 -4.66
N ALA A 262 1.74 -27.96 -4.75
CA ALA A 262 0.41 -28.38 -4.33
C ALA A 262 0.55 -29.60 -3.41
N VAL A 263 -0.38 -29.74 -2.47
CA VAL A 263 -0.35 -30.79 -1.46
C VAL A 263 -1.64 -31.59 -1.52
N SER A 264 -1.51 -32.89 -1.32
CA SER A 264 -2.62 -33.79 -1.10
C SER A 264 -2.95 -33.83 0.39
N ASP A 265 -4.18 -33.50 0.74
CA ASP A 265 -4.72 -33.84 2.05
C ASP A 265 -4.75 -35.37 2.24
N GLU A 266 -4.62 -35.82 3.48
CA GLU A 266 -4.69 -37.22 3.96
C GLU A 266 -3.54 -38.15 3.52
N THR A 267 -3.01 -38.02 2.31
CA THR A 267 -2.01 -38.97 1.77
C THR A 267 -0.57 -38.62 2.12
N GLY A 268 -0.31 -37.39 2.55
CA GLY A 268 1.03 -36.90 2.88
C GLY A 268 1.93 -36.67 1.66
N TRP A 269 1.38 -36.55 0.46
CA TRP A 269 2.14 -36.26 -0.76
C TRP A 269 2.06 -34.79 -1.17
N ALA A 270 3.18 -34.23 -1.62
CA ALA A 270 3.24 -32.92 -2.25
C ALA A 270 3.82 -33.03 -3.67
N VAL A 271 3.30 -32.23 -4.59
CA VAL A 271 3.79 -32.08 -5.96
C VAL A 271 4.52 -30.75 -6.05
N VAL A 272 5.78 -30.79 -6.48
CA VAL A 272 6.66 -29.61 -6.51
C VAL A 272 7.18 -29.41 -7.92
N THR A 273 6.92 -28.25 -8.51
CA THR A 273 7.47 -27.88 -9.81
C THR A 273 8.72 -27.01 -9.62
N THR A 274 9.75 -27.28 -10.41
CA THR A 274 11.00 -26.50 -10.42
C THR A 274 11.21 -25.86 -11.79
N ASP A 275 12.27 -25.03 -11.92
CA ASP A 275 12.69 -24.53 -13.25
C ASP A 275 13.06 -25.64 -14.26
N GLY A 276 13.33 -26.87 -13.79
CA GLY A 276 13.64 -28.03 -14.63
C GLY A 276 12.50 -29.04 -14.74
N ALA A 277 12.26 -29.78 -13.66
CA ALA A 277 11.33 -30.90 -13.62
C ALA A 277 10.29 -30.78 -12.48
N THR A 278 9.26 -31.63 -12.54
CA THR A 278 8.27 -31.77 -11.47
C THR A 278 8.58 -33.01 -10.65
N TYR A 279 8.57 -32.88 -9.33
CA TYR A 279 8.87 -33.95 -8.38
C TYR A 279 7.66 -34.23 -7.49
N LEU A 280 7.63 -35.45 -6.96
CA LEU A 280 6.77 -35.82 -5.83
C LEU A 280 7.61 -35.86 -4.56
N ALA A 281 7.10 -35.25 -3.50
CA ALA A 281 7.68 -35.29 -2.17
C ALA A 281 6.73 -36.04 -1.23
N ASP A 282 7.25 -37.05 -0.55
CA ASP A 282 6.60 -37.64 0.61
C ASP A 282 6.91 -36.74 1.82
N LEU A 283 5.88 -36.18 2.45
CA LEU A 283 6.04 -35.32 3.61
C LEU A 283 6.57 -36.09 4.83
N ASN A 284 6.28 -37.39 4.92
CA ASN A 284 6.78 -38.30 5.95
C ASN A 284 8.13 -38.96 5.57
N GLY A 285 8.47 -39.01 4.28
CA GLY A 285 9.68 -39.63 3.75
C GLY A 285 10.75 -38.65 3.27
N GLY A 286 10.52 -37.96 2.16
CA GLY A 286 11.49 -37.10 1.49
C GLY A 286 11.14 -36.91 0.01
N LEU A 287 12.01 -36.21 -0.74
CA LEU A 287 11.85 -36.08 -2.18
C LEU A 287 12.12 -37.42 -2.86
N LEU A 288 11.28 -37.80 -3.80
CA LEU A 288 11.55 -38.97 -4.63
C LEU A 288 12.60 -38.63 -5.70
N ASP A 289 13.57 -39.54 -5.89
CA ASP A 289 14.74 -39.31 -6.77
C ASP A 289 14.36 -39.05 -8.23
N ASP A 290 13.39 -39.82 -8.74
CA ASP A 290 12.94 -39.67 -10.13
C ASP A 290 11.85 -38.59 -10.28
N PRO A 291 11.99 -37.65 -11.23
CA PRO A 291 10.92 -36.69 -11.53
C PRO A 291 9.70 -37.39 -12.14
N LEU A 292 8.53 -36.74 -12.07
CA LEU A 292 7.38 -37.15 -12.85
C LEU A 292 7.73 -37.13 -14.35
N PRO A 293 7.21 -38.07 -15.16
CA PRO A 293 7.47 -38.13 -16.60
C PRO A 293 6.71 -37.04 -17.36
N VAL A 294 7.02 -35.79 -17.04
CA VAL A 294 6.66 -34.58 -17.78
C VAL A 294 7.63 -34.47 -18.96
N PRO A 295 7.22 -34.02 -20.15
CA PRO A 295 8.06 -34.06 -21.33
C PRO A 295 9.35 -33.26 -21.14
N ALA A 296 10.47 -33.95 -21.22
CA ALA A 296 11.79 -33.35 -21.25
C ALA A 296 12.06 -32.72 -22.63
N ALA A 297 11.91 -31.39 -22.71
CA ALA A 297 12.81 -30.46 -23.40
C ALA A 297 12.15 -29.06 -23.52
N GLY A 298 12.44 -28.18 -22.57
CA GLY A 298 12.29 -26.72 -22.72
C GLY A 298 10.97 -26.08 -22.24
N ASP A 299 9.91 -26.85 -22.00
CA ASP A 299 8.62 -26.31 -21.56
C ASP A 299 8.46 -26.39 -20.03
N ARG A 300 8.21 -25.24 -19.40
CA ARG A 300 8.27 -25.09 -17.93
C ARG A 300 6.86 -25.20 -17.35
N ALA A 301 6.68 -26.08 -16.36
CA ALA A 301 5.42 -26.18 -15.63
C ALA A 301 5.17 -24.89 -14.83
N ARG A 302 4.01 -24.24 -15.05
CA ARG A 302 3.64 -22.98 -14.41
C ARG A 302 2.68 -23.15 -13.24
N HIS A 303 1.77 -24.11 -13.33
CA HIS A 303 0.78 -24.38 -12.30
C HIS A 303 0.78 -25.87 -11.95
N VAL A 304 0.48 -26.15 -10.70
CA VAL A 304 0.34 -27.50 -10.16
C VAL A 304 -0.90 -27.54 -9.28
N ALA A 305 -1.61 -28.66 -9.31
CA ALA A 305 -2.72 -28.93 -8.40
C ALA A 305 -2.77 -30.42 -8.07
N VAL A 306 -3.49 -30.76 -7.01
CA VAL A 306 -3.84 -32.14 -6.67
C VAL A 306 -5.36 -32.26 -6.74
N GLY A 307 -5.84 -33.37 -7.30
CA GLY A 307 -7.25 -33.72 -7.33
C GLY A 307 -7.49 -35.09 -6.70
N ARG A 308 -8.76 -35.37 -6.39
CA ARG A 308 -9.25 -36.63 -5.83
C ARG A 308 -10.48 -37.08 -6.59
N GLU A 309 -10.48 -38.33 -7.02
CA GLU A 309 -11.66 -38.95 -7.63
C GLU A 309 -11.77 -40.40 -7.19
N GLY A 310 -12.94 -40.80 -6.69
CA GLY A 310 -13.19 -42.18 -6.26
C GLY A 310 -12.25 -42.69 -5.15
N GLY A 311 -11.69 -41.80 -4.33
CA GLY A 311 -10.72 -42.13 -3.27
C GLY A 311 -9.27 -42.22 -3.73
N ALA A 312 -8.97 -42.07 -5.02
CA ALA A 312 -7.62 -42.00 -5.56
C ALA A 312 -7.19 -40.55 -5.81
N HIS A 313 -5.92 -40.25 -5.56
CA HIS A 313 -5.34 -38.91 -5.73
C HIS A 313 -4.48 -38.83 -6.98
N PHE A 314 -4.44 -37.64 -7.59
CA PHE A 314 -3.67 -37.40 -8.80
C PHE A 314 -3.10 -35.98 -8.83
N ALA A 315 -1.94 -35.84 -9.45
CA ALA A 315 -1.27 -34.58 -9.70
C ALA A 315 -1.70 -34.03 -11.06
N LEU A 316 -1.89 -32.72 -11.15
CA LEU A 316 -2.06 -31.98 -12.39
C LEU A 316 -0.88 -31.03 -12.56
N THR A 317 -0.30 -31.03 -13.75
CA THR A 317 0.78 -30.11 -14.13
C THR A 317 0.40 -29.38 -15.40
N VAL A 318 0.57 -28.07 -15.42
CA VAL A 318 0.22 -27.23 -16.57
C VAL A 318 1.48 -26.64 -17.18
N THR A 319 1.67 -26.91 -18.47
CA THR A 319 2.83 -26.47 -19.26
C THR A 319 2.38 -25.53 -20.37
N GLN A 320 3.26 -24.63 -20.81
CA GLN A 320 2.89 -23.57 -21.74
C GLN A 320 2.72 -24.08 -23.19
N GLN A 321 3.45 -25.11 -23.60
CA GLN A 321 3.41 -25.70 -24.94
C GLN A 321 2.54 -26.96 -25.03
N HIS A 322 2.45 -27.77 -23.97
CA HIS A 322 1.84 -29.12 -24.05
C HIS A 322 0.49 -29.27 -23.32
N GLY A 323 0.01 -28.23 -22.64
CA GLY A 323 -1.29 -28.25 -21.97
C GLY A 323 -1.24 -28.86 -20.55
N VAL A 324 -2.32 -29.53 -20.16
CA VAL A 324 -2.50 -30.14 -18.84
C VAL A 324 -2.08 -31.61 -18.90
N THR A 325 -1.29 -32.06 -17.94
CA THR A 325 -0.87 -33.45 -17.79
C THR A 325 -1.23 -33.95 -16.39
N ALA A 326 -1.93 -35.08 -16.31
CA ALA A 326 -2.37 -35.70 -15.06
C ALA A 326 -1.63 -37.01 -14.78
N PHE A 327 -1.22 -37.22 -13.53
CA PHE A 327 -0.53 -38.42 -13.07
C PHE A 327 -1.15 -38.96 -11.79
N SER A 328 -1.26 -40.27 -11.63
CA SER A 328 -1.67 -40.85 -10.34
C SER A 328 -0.61 -40.61 -9.25
N ILE A 329 -1.07 -40.41 -8.01
CA ILE A 329 -0.20 -40.34 -6.82
C ILE A 329 -0.58 -41.51 -5.91
N PRO A 330 0.40 -42.26 -5.35
CA PRO A 330 1.84 -42.13 -5.54
C PRO A 330 2.36 -42.87 -6.80
N GLY A 331 1.51 -43.60 -7.52
CA GLY A 331 1.93 -44.53 -8.58
C GLY A 331 2.53 -43.93 -9.86
N ARG A 332 2.54 -42.60 -10.01
CA ARG A 332 3.10 -41.82 -11.14
C ARG A 332 2.63 -42.25 -12.53
N ARG A 333 1.51 -42.95 -12.62
CA ARG A 333 0.96 -43.41 -13.90
C ARG A 333 0.36 -42.22 -14.63
N LEU A 334 0.77 -42.00 -15.87
CA LEU A 334 0.13 -41.01 -16.74
C LEU A 334 -1.35 -41.37 -16.90
N LEU A 335 -2.23 -40.45 -16.54
CA LEU A 335 -3.69 -40.61 -16.67
C LEU A 335 -4.14 -40.04 -18.01
N HIS A 336 -3.84 -38.77 -18.25
CA HIS A 336 -4.07 -38.12 -19.54
C HIS A 336 -3.07 -36.98 -19.76
N ARG A 337 -2.97 -36.56 -21.02
CA ARG A 337 -2.14 -35.42 -21.43
C ARG A 337 -2.79 -34.75 -22.63
N GLY A 338 -2.91 -33.44 -22.56
CA GLY A 338 -3.32 -32.64 -23.72
C GLY A 338 -3.68 -31.22 -23.34
N ASN A 339 -3.81 -30.39 -24.37
CA ASN A 339 -4.41 -29.07 -24.22
C ASN A 339 -5.94 -29.21 -24.38
N PRO A 340 -6.75 -28.84 -23.36
CA PRO A 340 -8.21 -28.88 -23.46
C PRO A 340 -8.76 -28.03 -24.61
N LEU A 341 -8.00 -27.04 -25.09
CA LEU A 341 -8.27 -26.28 -26.31
C LEU A 341 -7.06 -26.32 -27.25
N PRO A 342 -6.98 -27.30 -28.17
CA PRO A 342 -5.84 -27.46 -29.07
C PRO A 342 -5.52 -26.17 -29.85
N GLY A 343 -4.25 -25.78 -29.87
CA GLY A 343 -3.77 -24.60 -30.58
C GLY A 343 -3.86 -23.28 -29.80
N ASP A 344 -4.39 -23.28 -28.58
CA ASP A 344 -4.53 -22.07 -27.76
C ASP A 344 -3.82 -22.18 -26.41
N ALA A 345 -2.89 -21.28 -26.14
CA ALA A 345 -2.03 -21.35 -24.95
C ALA A 345 -2.84 -21.13 -23.66
N ILE A 346 -2.61 -22.00 -22.66
CA ILE A 346 -3.20 -21.87 -21.33
C ILE A 346 -2.49 -20.74 -20.57
N THR A 347 -3.27 -19.81 -20.02
CA THR A 347 -2.81 -18.59 -19.37
C THR A 347 -3.29 -18.48 -17.92
N ALA A 348 -4.31 -19.24 -17.52
CA ALA A 348 -4.78 -19.37 -16.14
C ALA A 348 -5.29 -20.81 -15.88
N PHE A 349 -5.24 -21.27 -14.63
CA PHE A 349 -5.66 -22.61 -14.24
C PHE A 349 -6.19 -22.63 -12.80
N THR A 350 -7.29 -23.33 -12.55
CA THR A 350 -7.82 -23.60 -11.21
C THR A 350 -8.52 -24.95 -11.19
N VAL A 351 -8.61 -25.56 -10.01
CA VAL A 351 -9.36 -26.80 -9.77
C VAL A 351 -10.44 -26.57 -8.72
N VAL A 352 -11.49 -27.39 -8.74
CA VAL A 352 -12.55 -27.40 -7.74
C VAL A 352 -13.05 -28.83 -7.55
N ASP A 353 -13.30 -29.23 -6.30
CA ASP A 353 -13.92 -30.51 -5.99
C ASP A 353 -15.43 -30.33 -5.80
N ILE A 354 -16.23 -31.01 -6.61
CA ILE A 354 -17.69 -30.96 -6.57
C ILE A 354 -18.21 -32.38 -6.43
N GLY A 355 -18.84 -32.70 -5.31
CA GLY A 355 -19.48 -34.01 -5.10
C GLY A 355 -18.52 -35.21 -5.17
N GLY A 356 -17.24 -35.02 -4.83
CA GLY A 356 -16.22 -36.08 -4.89
C GLY A 356 -15.56 -36.27 -6.27
N GLN A 357 -15.82 -35.35 -7.21
CA GLN A 357 -15.14 -35.26 -8.49
C GLN A 357 -14.36 -33.94 -8.59
N THR A 358 -13.09 -34.02 -9.00
CA THR A 358 -12.30 -32.82 -9.29
C THR A 358 -12.57 -32.35 -10.73
N LEU A 359 -13.08 -31.13 -10.86
CA LEU A 359 -13.14 -30.41 -12.13
C LEU A 359 -11.96 -29.44 -12.23
N ALA A 360 -11.44 -29.28 -13.44
CA ALA A 360 -10.42 -28.31 -13.76
C ALA A 360 -10.96 -27.27 -14.75
N VAL A 361 -10.58 -26.02 -14.52
CA VAL A 361 -10.91 -24.89 -15.39
C VAL A 361 -9.63 -24.26 -15.90
N THR A 362 -9.51 -24.15 -17.22
CA THR A 362 -8.37 -23.52 -17.91
C THR A 362 -8.81 -22.26 -18.62
N GLY A 363 -8.01 -21.22 -18.52
CA GLY A 363 -8.20 -19.96 -19.25
C GLY A 363 -7.16 -19.86 -20.36
N HIS A 364 -7.56 -19.34 -21.52
CA HIS A 364 -6.71 -19.33 -22.71
C HIS A 364 -6.45 -17.93 -23.27
N ARG A 365 -5.43 -17.84 -24.14
CA ARG A 365 -5.03 -16.60 -24.81
C ARG A 365 -6.13 -16.02 -25.70
N SER A 366 -7.00 -16.84 -26.30
CA SER A 366 -8.15 -16.34 -27.07
C SER A 366 -9.25 -15.69 -26.23
N GLY A 367 -9.17 -15.79 -24.90
CA GLY A 367 -10.26 -15.40 -24.00
C GLY A 367 -11.28 -16.51 -23.72
N ALA A 368 -11.08 -17.72 -24.24
CA ALA A 368 -11.92 -18.87 -23.91
C ALA A 368 -11.54 -19.44 -22.53
N CYS A 369 -12.53 -19.99 -21.81
CA CYS A 369 -12.28 -20.88 -20.68
C CYS A 369 -12.77 -22.29 -21.01
N VAL A 370 -12.09 -23.33 -20.54
CA VAL A 370 -12.51 -24.72 -20.73
C VAL A 370 -12.64 -25.42 -19.40
N VAL A 371 -13.80 -26.03 -19.17
CA VAL A 371 -14.12 -26.86 -18.00
C VAL A 371 -14.00 -28.32 -18.43
N PHE A 372 -13.27 -29.13 -17.67
CA PHE A 372 -13.07 -30.54 -17.96
C PHE A 372 -12.91 -31.36 -16.68
N HIS A 373 -13.19 -32.65 -16.75
CA HIS A 373 -12.93 -33.60 -15.67
C HIS A 373 -11.42 -33.76 -15.49
N ALA A 374 -10.91 -33.44 -14.30
CA ALA A 374 -9.47 -33.32 -14.09
C ALA A 374 -8.75 -34.68 -14.15
N HIS A 375 -9.41 -35.78 -13.76
CA HIS A 375 -8.83 -37.13 -13.79
C HIS A 375 -8.75 -37.74 -15.20
N THR A 376 -9.76 -37.50 -16.04
CA THR A 376 -9.90 -38.14 -17.35
C THR A 376 -9.46 -37.23 -18.50
N GLY A 377 -9.46 -35.91 -18.29
CA GLY A 377 -9.22 -34.92 -19.33
C GLY A 377 -10.45 -34.63 -20.21
N THR A 378 -11.60 -35.25 -19.90
CA THR A 378 -12.83 -35.10 -20.70
C THR A 378 -13.36 -33.68 -20.58
N VAL A 379 -13.39 -32.96 -21.71
CA VAL A 379 -13.94 -31.60 -21.79
C VAL A 379 -15.46 -31.64 -21.63
N LEU A 380 -15.96 -30.84 -20.71
CA LEU A 380 -17.38 -30.69 -20.42
C LEU A 380 -17.96 -29.47 -21.15
N HIS A 381 -17.30 -28.31 -20.99
CA HIS A 381 -17.77 -27.05 -21.57
C HIS A 381 -16.61 -26.20 -22.09
N ILE A 382 -16.85 -25.53 -23.22
CA ILE A 382 -16.01 -24.44 -23.72
C ILE A 382 -16.79 -23.14 -23.54
N LEU A 383 -16.37 -22.36 -22.55
CA LEU A 383 -17.02 -21.13 -22.10
C LEU A 383 -16.54 -19.93 -22.92
N ARG A 384 -17.47 -19.25 -23.62
CA ARG A 384 -17.20 -18.05 -24.43
C ARG A 384 -18.38 -17.07 -24.37
N GLU A 385 -18.10 -15.78 -24.53
CA GLU A 385 -19.10 -14.69 -24.55
C GLU A 385 -20.03 -14.76 -25.79
N SER A 386 -19.58 -15.35 -26.90
CA SER A 386 -20.43 -15.58 -28.09
C SER A 386 -20.21 -16.96 -28.67
N SER A 387 -21.29 -17.64 -29.03
CA SER A 387 -21.31 -18.98 -29.62
C SER A 387 -20.81 -19.06 -31.07
N ARG A 388 -20.48 -17.93 -31.72
CA ARG A 388 -19.94 -17.89 -33.09
C ARG A 388 -18.43 -17.61 -33.13
N PRO A 389 -17.64 -18.41 -33.87
CA PRO A 389 -16.22 -18.14 -34.10
C PRO A 389 -16.09 -17.09 -35.22
N ASP A 390 -16.24 -15.81 -34.89
CA ASP A 390 -15.91 -14.75 -35.85
C ASP A 390 -14.42 -14.42 -35.81
N HIS A 391 -13.76 -14.52 -36.98
CA HIS A 391 -12.31 -14.36 -37.18
C HIS A 391 -11.76 -12.93 -36.99
N ARG A 392 -12.55 -12.02 -36.40
CA ARG A 392 -12.16 -10.63 -36.19
C ARG A 392 -12.57 -10.14 -34.81
N MET A 393 -11.93 -10.62 -33.75
CA MET A 393 -11.78 -9.84 -32.53
C MET A 393 -10.55 -10.28 -31.74
N ILE A 394 -9.69 -9.33 -31.43
CA ILE A 394 -8.72 -9.42 -30.33
C ILE A 394 -9.56 -9.46 -29.04
N ARG A 395 -9.97 -10.65 -28.59
CA ARG A 395 -10.68 -10.79 -27.30
C ARG A 395 -9.65 -11.06 -26.21
N GLY A 396 -9.77 -10.33 -25.10
CA GLY A 396 -8.75 -10.27 -24.06
C GLY A 396 -8.40 -11.64 -23.48
N GLU A 397 -7.11 -11.98 -23.54
CA GLU A 397 -6.48 -13.12 -22.87
C GLU A 397 -7.00 -13.28 -21.42
N VAL A 398 -7.35 -14.50 -21.03
CA VAL A 398 -7.74 -14.80 -19.64
C VAL A 398 -6.49 -14.74 -18.76
N ARG A 399 -6.50 -13.93 -17.71
CA ARG A 399 -5.37 -13.79 -16.78
C ARG A 399 -5.64 -14.38 -15.40
N ALA A 400 -6.90 -14.50 -15.01
CA ALA A 400 -7.28 -15.03 -13.71
C ALA A 400 -8.56 -15.86 -13.81
N LEU A 401 -8.66 -16.87 -12.95
CA LEU A 401 -9.84 -17.71 -12.80
C LEU A 401 -10.17 -17.87 -11.32
N ALA A 402 -11.46 -17.96 -11.03
CA ALA A 402 -11.99 -18.24 -9.71
C ALA A 402 -13.26 -19.09 -9.86
N VAL A 403 -13.46 -20.05 -8.96
CA VAL A 403 -14.68 -20.86 -8.91
C VAL A 403 -15.30 -20.78 -7.53
N CYS A 404 -16.60 -20.47 -7.46
CA CYS A 404 -17.34 -20.34 -6.20
C CYS A 404 -18.71 -21.00 -6.29
N PRO A 405 -19.29 -21.41 -5.15
CA PRO A 405 -20.68 -21.81 -5.09
C PRO A 405 -21.59 -20.60 -5.38
N GLY A 406 -22.54 -20.77 -6.30
CA GLY A 406 -23.68 -19.87 -6.51
C GLY A 406 -24.94 -20.39 -5.80
N GLU A 407 -26.08 -19.72 -6.00
CA GLU A 407 -27.34 -20.12 -5.32
C GLU A 407 -27.85 -21.51 -5.73
N SER A 408 -27.65 -21.87 -7.01
CA SER A 408 -28.21 -23.09 -7.61
C SER A 408 -27.18 -23.96 -8.33
N SER A 409 -25.99 -23.43 -8.59
CA SER A 409 -24.91 -24.08 -9.34
C SER A 409 -23.56 -23.48 -8.94
N TRP A 410 -22.45 -24.13 -9.32
CA TRP A 410 -21.13 -23.53 -9.20
C TRP A 410 -20.90 -22.51 -10.33
N LEU A 411 -20.22 -21.41 -10.00
CA LEU A 411 -19.93 -20.31 -10.93
C LEU A 411 -18.43 -20.21 -11.21
N ALA A 412 -18.06 -20.03 -12.48
CA ALA A 412 -16.71 -19.73 -12.92
C ALA A 412 -16.60 -18.25 -13.28
N TYR A 413 -15.69 -17.55 -12.62
CA TYR A 413 -15.30 -16.18 -12.92
C TYR A 413 -13.99 -16.18 -13.67
N SER A 414 -13.91 -15.34 -14.72
CA SER A 414 -12.70 -15.14 -15.51
C SER A 414 -12.37 -13.67 -15.63
N GLY A 415 -11.12 -13.34 -15.30
CA GLY A 415 -10.57 -12.00 -15.40
C GLY A 415 -9.75 -11.88 -16.69
N HIS A 416 -10.01 -10.85 -17.48
CA HIS A 416 -9.44 -10.73 -18.81
C HIS A 416 -8.52 -9.51 -18.96
N LYS A 417 -7.64 -9.59 -19.96
CA LYS A 417 -6.76 -8.49 -20.36
C LYS A 417 -7.50 -7.23 -20.82
N ASP A 418 -8.75 -7.37 -21.25
CA ASP A 418 -9.61 -6.25 -21.67
C ASP A 418 -10.29 -5.52 -20.50
N GLY A 419 -9.99 -5.92 -19.26
CA GLY A 419 -10.57 -5.34 -18.04
C GLY A 419 -11.98 -5.81 -17.71
N LYS A 420 -12.56 -6.70 -18.52
CA LYS A 420 -13.85 -7.31 -18.22
C LYS A 420 -13.66 -8.54 -17.35
N MET A 421 -14.62 -8.74 -16.45
CA MET A 421 -14.77 -10.00 -15.74
C MET A 421 -16.02 -10.69 -16.26
N ARG A 422 -15.90 -11.97 -16.62
CA ARG A 422 -17.00 -12.76 -17.19
C ARG A 422 -17.38 -13.89 -16.25
N VAL A 423 -18.68 -14.14 -16.15
CA VAL A 423 -19.28 -15.14 -15.25
C VAL A 423 -19.98 -16.22 -16.05
N TYR A 424 -19.72 -17.47 -15.70
CA TYR A 424 -20.28 -18.65 -16.34
C TYR A 424 -20.84 -19.62 -15.31
N ASP A 425 -21.92 -20.29 -15.69
CA ASP A 425 -22.49 -21.40 -14.95
C ASP A 425 -21.75 -22.70 -15.30
N LEU A 426 -21.18 -23.39 -14.30
CA LEU A 426 -20.40 -24.62 -14.54
C LEU A 426 -21.25 -25.83 -14.89
N ALA A 427 -22.53 -25.87 -14.52
CA ALA A 427 -23.41 -27.01 -14.76
C ALA A 427 -23.98 -27.03 -16.18
N THR A 428 -24.25 -25.85 -16.73
CA THR A 428 -24.83 -25.65 -18.08
C THR A 428 -23.79 -25.22 -19.11
N GLY A 429 -22.64 -24.70 -18.67
CA GLY A 429 -21.69 -24.00 -19.52
C GLY A 429 -22.19 -22.65 -20.04
N GLY A 430 -23.30 -22.15 -19.49
CA GLY A 430 -23.95 -20.92 -19.93
C GLY A 430 -23.19 -19.66 -19.51
N TYR A 431 -23.13 -18.68 -20.40
CA TYR A 431 -22.65 -17.33 -20.07
C TYR A 431 -23.74 -16.56 -19.34
N LEU A 432 -23.44 -16.10 -18.12
CA LEU A 432 -24.39 -15.40 -17.25
C LEU A 432 -24.28 -13.88 -17.37
N GLY A 433 -23.09 -13.37 -17.72
CA GLY A 433 -22.88 -11.94 -17.93
C GLY A 433 -21.42 -11.50 -17.79
N ALA A 434 -21.20 -10.20 -18.01
CA ALA A 434 -19.93 -9.54 -17.76
C ALA A 434 -20.14 -8.35 -16.83
N THR A 435 -19.21 -8.16 -15.91
CA THR A 435 -19.14 -6.95 -15.10
C THR A 435 -18.08 -6.01 -15.64
N TRP A 436 -18.44 -4.73 -15.70
CA TRP A 436 -17.65 -3.67 -16.31
C TRP A 436 -17.30 -2.68 -15.21
N ARG A 437 -16.03 -2.64 -14.85
CA ARG A 437 -15.49 -1.56 -14.03
C ARG A 437 -14.01 -1.36 -14.34
N HIS A 438 -13.27 -2.45 -14.44
CA HIS A 438 -11.83 -2.31 -14.52
C HIS A 438 -11.38 -1.68 -15.84
N ALA A 439 -10.59 -0.61 -15.75
CA ALA A 439 -10.05 0.11 -16.91
C ALA A 439 -8.77 -0.55 -17.47
N GLY A 440 -8.37 -1.69 -16.88
CA GLY A 440 -7.14 -2.41 -17.13
C GLY A 440 -7.31 -3.90 -16.83
N ALA A 441 -6.34 -4.71 -17.24
CA ALA A 441 -6.40 -6.16 -17.17
C ALA A 441 -6.67 -6.69 -15.75
N VAL A 442 -7.66 -7.56 -15.60
CA VAL A 442 -7.93 -8.23 -14.31
C VAL A 442 -6.94 -9.37 -14.12
N ASN A 443 -6.00 -9.21 -13.19
CA ASN A 443 -4.86 -10.11 -13.03
C ASN A 443 -5.04 -11.19 -11.97
N SER A 444 -5.96 -10.99 -11.03
CA SER A 444 -6.21 -11.94 -9.96
C SER A 444 -7.69 -11.93 -9.59
N LEU A 445 -8.21 -13.11 -9.28
CA LEU A 445 -9.55 -13.34 -8.78
C LEU A 445 -9.47 -14.28 -7.59
N VAL A 446 -10.17 -13.95 -6.51
CA VAL A 446 -10.25 -14.78 -5.30
C VAL A 446 -11.69 -14.82 -4.84
N THR A 447 -12.14 -15.97 -4.37
CA THR A 447 -13.49 -16.16 -3.82
C THR A 447 -13.42 -16.07 -2.30
N GLY A 448 -14.50 -15.61 -1.68
CA GLY A 448 -14.57 -15.49 -0.23
C GLY A 448 -16.00 -15.27 0.24
N GLU A 449 -16.15 -14.95 1.52
CA GLU A 449 -17.42 -14.65 2.14
C GLU A 449 -17.28 -13.40 3.01
N VAL A 450 -18.15 -12.41 2.81
CA VAL A 450 -18.15 -11.14 3.53
C VAL A 450 -19.52 -10.92 4.16
N LEU A 451 -19.59 -10.88 5.49
CA LEU A 451 -20.85 -10.79 6.25
C LEU A 451 -21.87 -11.85 5.79
N SER A 452 -21.45 -13.11 5.74
CA SER A 452 -22.28 -14.25 5.30
C SER A 452 -22.78 -14.17 3.84
N THR A 453 -22.17 -13.32 3.01
CA THR A 453 -22.45 -13.24 1.56
C THR A 453 -21.25 -13.74 0.79
N PRO A 454 -21.42 -14.71 -0.13
CA PRO A 454 -20.33 -15.12 -1.00
C PRO A 454 -19.93 -13.98 -1.94
N VAL A 455 -18.62 -13.76 -2.07
CA VAL A 455 -18.05 -12.69 -2.88
C VAL A 455 -16.91 -13.18 -3.77
N VAL A 456 -16.68 -12.45 -4.86
CA VAL A 456 -15.45 -12.50 -5.65
C VAL A 456 -14.71 -11.19 -5.48
N VAL A 457 -13.40 -11.25 -5.25
CA VAL A 457 -12.51 -10.09 -5.19
C VAL A 457 -11.62 -10.10 -6.41
N SER A 458 -11.61 -8.99 -7.15
CA SER A 458 -10.79 -8.81 -8.35
C SER A 458 -9.71 -7.77 -8.13
N ALA A 459 -8.50 -8.07 -8.61
CA ALA A 459 -7.39 -7.12 -8.65
C ALA A 459 -6.97 -6.89 -10.10
N SER A 460 -6.73 -5.62 -10.47
CA SER A 460 -6.50 -5.24 -11.86
C SER A 460 -5.27 -4.34 -12.05
N ASP A 461 -4.72 -4.36 -13.28
CA ASP A 461 -3.76 -3.40 -13.83
C ASP A 461 -4.32 -1.97 -13.89
N ASP A 462 -5.60 -1.74 -13.61
CA ASP A 462 -6.13 -0.38 -13.38
C ASP A 462 -5.86 0.15 -11.98
N ASP A 463 -5.02 -0.57 -11.23
CA ASP A 463 -4.59 -0.17 -9.92
C ASP A 463 -5.80 -0.06 -8.97
N THR A 464 -6.77 -0.96 -9.09
CA THR A 464 -7.91 -1.09 -8.17
C THR A 464 -8.19 -2.54 -7.76
N VAL A 465 -8.84 -2.68 -6.61
CA VAL A 465 -9.38 -3.94 -6.11
C VAL A 465 -10.86 -3.75 -5.84
N CYS A 466 -11.68 -4.60 -6.43
CA CYS A 466 -13.14 -4.55 -6.32
C CYS A 466 -13.68 -5.83 -5.68
N CYS A 467 -14.69 -5.68 -4.84
CA CYS A 467 -15.43 -6.80 -4.24
C CYS A 467 -16.80 -6.90 -4.89
N TRP A 468 -17.17 -8.08 -5.34
CA TRP A 468 -18.39 -8.38 -6.08
C TRP A 468 -19.21 -9.40 -5.30
N ASP A 469 -20.51 -9.15 -5.15
CA ASP A 469 -21.44 -10.14 -4.60
C ASP A 469 -21.72 -11.21 -5.66
N THR A 470 -21.52 -12.49 -5.32
CA THR A 470 -21.70 -13.59 -6.30
C THR A 470 -23.15 -14.01 -6.48
N ARG A 471 -24.06 -13.67 -5.55
CA ARG A 471 -25.50 -13.92 -5.68
C ARG A 471 -26.15 -12.93 -6.63
N THR A 472 -25.84 -11.65 -6.44
CA THR A 472 -26.46 -10.56 -7.23
C THR A 472 -25.65 -10.16 -8.46
N GLY A 473 -24.36 -10.51 -8.52
CA GLY A 473 -23.42 -10.02 -9.54
C GLY A 473 -23.08 -8.53 -9.40
N GLY A 474 -23.59 -7.88 -8.35
CA GLY A 474 -23.41 -6.46 -8.10
C GLY A 474 -22.03 -6.14 -7.52
N LEU A 475 -21.50 -4.97 -7.88
CA LEU A 475 -20.34 -4.40 -7.22
C LEU A 475 -20.72 -4.07 -5.78
N ARG A 476 -20.12 -4.78 -4.82
CA ARG A 476 -20.35 -4.57 -3.40
C ARG A 476 -19.48 -3.45 -2.86
N ASP A 477 -18.20 -3.42 -3.27
CA ASP A 477 -17.28 -2.41 -2.80
C ASP A 477 -16.11 -2.11 -3.74
N VAL A 478 -15.60 -0.88 -3.64
CA VAL A 478 -14.39 -0.41 -4.33
C VAL A 478 -13.43 0.07 -3.26
N LEU A 479 -12.31 -0.62 -3.09
CA LEU A 479 -11.28 -0.21 -2.14
C LEU A 479 -10.62 1.08 -2.67
N ALA A 480 -11.08 2.23 -2.18
CA ALA A 480 -10.75 3.54 -2.74
C ALA A 480 -9.58 4.22 -2.01
N GLY A 481 -8.68 4.78 -2.80
CA GLY A 481 -7.41 5.39 -2.41
C GLY A 481 -6.39 5.20 -3.53
N HIS A 482 -5.17 5.71 -3.37
CA HIS A 482 -4.09 5.27 -4.26
C HIS A 482 -3.74 3.81 -3.93
N THR A 483 -3.56 2.94 -4.91
CA THR A 483 -3.28 1.50 -4.61
C THR A 483 -1.81 1.18 -4.45
N SER A 484 -0.97 2.20 -4.54
CA SER A 484 0.44 2.16 -4.20
C SER A 484 0.86 3.45 -3.52
N GLY A 485 2.10 3.48 -3.04
CA GLY A 485 2.61 4.58 -2.20
C GLY A 485 2.48 5.94 -2.87
N VAL A 486 1.89 6.91 -2.16
CA VAL A 486 1.80 8.31 -2.60
C VAL A 486 3.21 8.91 -2.63
N THR A 487 3.63 9.39 -3.80
CA THR A 487 4.97 9.93 -4.03
C THR A 487 5.03 11.46 -3.95
N GLY A 488 3.89 12.12 -4.05
CA GLY A 488 3.77 13.56 -3.91
C GLY A 488 2.34 13.99 -3.64
N ALA A 489 2.18 15.08 -2.90
CA ALA A 489 0.90 15.68 -2.60
C ALA A 489 1.09 17.20 -2.50
N ALA A 490 0.09 17.95 -2.93
CA ALA A 490 0.06 19.40 -2.84
C ALA A 490 -1.36 19.88 -2.52
N LEU A 491 -1.46 20.95 -1.73
CA LEU A 491 -2.72 21.68 -1.51
C LEU A 491 -2.75 22.95 -2.30
N THR A 492 -3.97 23.32 -2.70
CA THR A 492 -4.23 24.57 -3.40
C THR A 492 -5.70 24.98 -3.29
N ARG A 493 -6.03 26.15 -3.87
CA ARG A 493 -7.41 26.58 -4.11
C ARG A 493 -7.65 26.87 -5.58
N VAL A 494 -8.77 26.36 -6.10
CA VAL A 494 -9.31 26.74 -7.42
C VAL A 494 -10.50 27.66 -7.17
N GLY A 495 -10.29 28.97 -7.34
CA GLY A 495 -11.22 29.98 -6.82
C GLY A 495 -11.28 29.93 -5.29
N THR A 496 -12.48 29.74 -4.73
CA THR A 496 -12.71 29.58 -3.28
C THR A 496 -12.64 28.12 -2.80
N ARG A 497 -12.55 27.16 -3.72
CA ARG A 497 -12.61 25.72 -3.42
C ARG A 497 -11.22 25.16 -3.06
N PRO A 498 -11.01 24.58 -1.87
CA PRO A 498 -9.76 23.91 -1.53
C PRO A 498 -9.66 22.53 -2.19
N VAL A 499 -8.53 22.29 -2.83
CA VAL A 499 -8.26 21.12 -3.66
C VAL A 499 -6.93 20.50 -3.23
N ALA A 500 -6.89 19.17 -3.16
CA ALA A 500 -5.63 18.42 -3.07
C ALA A 500 -5.29 17.82 -4.43
N VAL A 501 -4.00 17.80 -4.78
CA VAL A 501 -3.48 17.06 -5.95
C VAL A 501 -2.45 16.07 -5.47
N THR A 502 -2.57 14.82 -5.88
CA THR A 502 -1.74 13.72 -5.39
C THR A 502 -1.22 12.89 -6.54
N VAL A 503 -0.01 12.36 -6.38
CA VAL A 503 0.65 11.50 -7.37
C VAL A 503 1.18 10.26 -6.68
N SER A 504 1.15 9.12 -7.38
CA SER A 504 1.49 7.84 -6.76
C SER A 504 2.25 6.88 -7.70
N LYS A 505 2.88 5.89 -7.06
CA LYS A 505 3.40 4.68 -7.72
C LYS A 505 2.29 3.86 -8.39
N ASP A 506 1.03 4.13 -8.11
CA ASP A 506 -0.11 3.54 -8.81
C ASP A 506 -0.34 4.16 -10.20
N ARG A 507 0.62 4.95 -10.69
CA ARG A 507 0.60 5.56 -12.03
C ARG A 507 -0.54 6.56 -12.25
N THR A 508 -1.23 6.95 -11.19
CA THR A 508 -2.31 7.95 -11.26
C THR A 508 -1.87 9.28 -10.66
N VAL A 509 -2.41 10.33 -11.25
CA VAL A 509 -2.53 11.65 -10.63
C VAL A 509 -3.99 11.76 -10.21
N ARG A 510 -4.28 12.26 -9.02
CA ARG A 510 -5.65 12.43 -8.56
C ARG A 510 -5.85 13.84 -8.07
N THR A 511 -6.97 14.43 -8.45
CA THR A 511 -7.41 15.73 -7.94
C THR A 511 -8.63 15.52 -7.06
N TRP A 512 -8.62 16.14 -5.90
CA TRP A 512 -9.60 15.91 -4.84
C TRP A 512 -10.23 17.22 -4.44
N ASP A 513 -11.56 17.27 -4.45
CA ASP A 513 -12.29 18.32 -3.76
C ASP A 513 -12.26 18.05 -2.26
N THR A 514 -11.58 18.88 -1.49
CA THR A 514 -11.47 18.67 -0.04
C THR A 514 -12.72 19.13 0.73
N THR A 515 -13.74 19.63 0.03
CA THR A 515 -15.04 20.05 0.60
C THR A 515 -16.18 19.08 0.32
N ARG A 516 -15.97 18.09 -0.56
CA ARG A 516 -17.00 17.14 -1.00
C ARG A 516 -16.51 15.70 -0.84
N GLU A 517 -17.45 14.77 -0.67
CA GLU A 517 -17.18 13.32 -0.63
C GLU A 517 -17.22 12.68 -2.04
N GLU A 518 -16.99 13.46 -3.09
CA GLU A 518 -16.98 12.97 -4.47
C GLU A 518 -15.68 12.18 -4.78
N PRO A 519 -15.74 11.13 -5.61
CA PRO A 519 -14.55 10.38 -6.00
C PRO A 519 -13.54 11.30 -6.72
N PRO A 520 -12.22 11.04 -6.57
CA PRO A 520 -11.21 11.87 -7.21
C PRO A 520 -11.39 11.87 -8.72
N HIS A 521 -11.19 13.02 -9.35
CA HIS A 521 -11.06 13.04 -10.80
C HIS A 521 -9.70 12.43 -11.17
N VAL A 522 -9.74 11.37 -11.99
CA VAL A 522 -8.57 10.63 -12.47
C VAL A 522 -8.35 11.04 -13.95
N PRO A 523 -7.35 11.89 -14.25
CA PRO A 523 -6.92 12.17 -15.62
C PRO A 523 -6.41 10.89 -16.30
N GLU A 524 -6.21 10.92 -17.62
CA GLU A 524 -5.56 9.81 -18.34
C GLU A 524 -4.32 9.30 -17.60
N GLY A 525 -4.28 7.99 -17.35
CA GLY A 525 -3.25 7.36 -16.52
C GLY A 525 -1.86 7.50 -17.11
N HIS A 526 -0.86 7.61 -16.24
CA HIS A 526 0.54 7.53 -16.64
C HIS A 526 0.91 6.07 -16.96
N PRO A 527 1.81 5.79 -17.91
CA PRO A 527 2.25 4.42 -18.19
C PRO A 527 3.14 3.80 -17.08
N ARG A 528 3.65 4.62 -16.15
CA ARG A 528 4.63 4.27 -15.11
C ARG A 528 4.41 5.11 -13.85
N TRP A 529 5.17 4.82 -12.78
CA TRP A 529 5.08 5.52 -11.49
C TRP A 529 5.27 7.03 -11.66
N VAL A 530 4.36 7.84 -11.12
CA VAL A 530 4.49 9.29 -11.18
C VAL A 530 5.55 9.72 -10.16
N ARG A 531 6.58 10.43 -10.63
CA ARG A 531 7.79 10.75 -9.84
C ARG A 531 7.85 12.19 -9.36
N SER A 532 7.21 13.11 -10.08
CA SER A 532 7.29 14.55 -9.81
C SER A 532 5.91 15.17 -9.87
N LEU A 533 5.63 16.08 -8.95
CA LEU A 533 4.45 16.93 -8.91
C LEU A 533 4.89 18.35 -8.58
N ALA A 534 4.52 19.30 -9.43
CA ALA A 534 4.65 20.73 -9.16
C ALA A 534 3.35 21.44 -9.53
N LEU A 535 2.89 22.36 -8.68
CA LEU A 535 1.74 23.21 -8.98
C LEU A 535 2.20 24.57 -9.51
N HIS A 536 1.54 25.07 -10.55
CA HIS A 536 1.83 26.39 -11.12
C HIS A 536 0.60 27.00 -11.78
N ARG A 537 0.56 28.33 -11.87
CA ARG A 537 -0.51 29.04 -12.58
C ARG A 537 -0.06 29.30 -14.02
N ILE A 538 -0.76 28.71 -14.96
CA ILE A 538 -0.50 28.79 -16.40
C ILE A 538 -1.68 29.52 -17.03
N GLU A 539 -1.44 30.70 -17.61
CA GLU A 539 -2.50 31.54 -18.22
C GLU A 539 -3.69 31.78 -17.28
N GLY A 540 -3.43 31.99 -15.98
CA GLY A 540 -4.45 32.18 -14.97
C GLY A 540 -5.08 30.88 -14.41
N ARG A 541 -4.98 29.76 -15.15
CA ARG A 541 -5.43 28.42 -14.74
C ARG A 541 -4.42 27.77 -13.80
N LEU A 542 -4.88 27.10 -12.75
CA LEU A 542 -3.97 26.39 -11.85
C LEU A 542 -3.78 24.95 -12.33
N CYS A 543 -2.52 24.60 -12.63
CA CYS A 543 -2.18 23.31 -13.21
C CYS A 543 -1.17 22.54 -12.35
N ALA A 544 -1.28 21.22 -12.38
CA ALA A 544 -0.30 20.27 -11.92
C ALA A 544 0.58 19.80 -13.09
N VAL A 545 1.89 19.92 -12.92
CA VAL A 545 2.90 19.45 -13.88
C VAL A 545 3.49 18.15 -13.35
N THR A 546 3.40 17.09 -14.16
CA THR A 546 3.71 15.72 -13.73
C THR A 546 4.55 14.95 -14.74
N THR A 547 5.38 14.03 -14.24
CA THR A 547 6.26 13.13 -15.02
C THR A 547 6.28 11.72 -14.44
N CYS A 548 6.47 10.69 -15.27
CA CYS A 548 6.48 9.29 -14.81
C CYS A 548 7.61 8.40 -15.37
N ARG A 549 8.74 8.96 -15.82
CA ARG A 549 9.80 8.20 -16.51
C ARG A 549 9.34 7.61 -17.84
N ASP A 550 8.52 8.38 -18.54
CA ASP A 550 8.24 8.29 -19.97
C ASP A 550 8.75 9.55 -20.67
N ASP A 551 8.61 9.62 -21.99
CA ASP A 551 9.15 10.70 -22.80
C ASP A 551 8.30 11.99 -22.71
N GLN A 552 7.41 12.10 -21.71
CA GLN A 552 6.34 13.10 -21.67
C GLN A 552 6.30 13.90 -20.36
N VAL A 553 5.97 15.19 -20.48
CA VAL A 553 5.47 16.02 -19.37
C VAL A 553 3.98 16.25 -19.59
N ARG A 554 3.19 16.09 -18.54
CA ARG A 554 1.74 16.31 -18.57
C ARG A 554 1.37 17.50 -17.70
N ILE A 555 0.59 18.42 -18.28
CA ILE A 555 -0.06 19.52 -17.58
C ILE A 555 -1.51 19.14 -17.37
N ILE A 556 -1.92 19.02 -16.12
CA ILE A 556 -3.26 18.63 -15.70
C ILE A 556 -3.86 19.81 -14.97
N ASP A 557 -5.11 20.15 -15.25
CA ASP A 557 -5.79 21.17 -14.46
C ASP A 557 -6.07 20.67 -13.06
N ALA A 558 -5.70 21.47 -12.05
CA ALA A 558 -5.91 21.07 -10.67
C ALA A 558 -7.39 21.03 -10.29
N GLY A 559 -8.27 21.79 -10.98
CA GLY A 559 -9.69 21.90 -10.65
C GLY A 559 -10.55 20.80 -11.24
N SER A 560 -10.49 20.64 -12.57
CA SER A 560 -11.23 19.65 -13.34
C SER A 560 -10.52 18.31 -13.43
N GLY A 561 -9.21 18.25 -13.21
CA GLY A 561 -8.43 17.03 -13.43
C GLY A 561 -8.30 16.66 -14.91
N GLU A 562 -8.59 17.57 -15.83
CA GLU A 562 -8.43 17.33 -17.27
C GLU A 562 -6.98 17.55 -17.70
N LEU A 563 -6.52 16.77 -18.69
CA LEU A 563 -5.24 16.99 -19.33
C LEU A 563 -5.32 18.26 -20.20
N VAL A 564 -4.56 19.28 -19.83
CA VAL A 564 -4.50 20.57 -20.54
C VAL A 564 -3.52 20.49 -21.71
N ALA A 565 -2.34 19.93 -21.48
CA ALA A 565 -1.30 19.82 -22.49
C ALA A 565 -0.35 18.65 -22.21
N ARG A 566 0.27 18.17 -23.29
CA ARG A 566 1.29 17.13 -23.27
C ARG A 566 2.49 17.60 -24.06
N PHE A 567 3.66 17.55 -23.44
CA PHE A 567 4.93 17.88 -24.08
C PHE A 567 5.73 16.60 -24.22
N GLU A 568 6.12 16.27 -25.44
CA GLU A 568 6.87 15.05 -25.73
C GLU A 568 8.30 15.41 -26.10
N THR A 569 9.23 14.59 -25.63
CA THR A 569 10.62 14.59 -26.07
C THR A 569 10.78 13.64 -27.27
N LEU A 570 11.98 13.61 -27.86
CA LEU A 570 12.32 12.57 -28.84
C LEU A 570 12.22 11.18 -28.19
N ARG A 571 11.67 10.21 -28.93
CA ARG A 571 11.48 8.83 -28.44
C ARG A 571 12.76 8.26 -27.80
N ASN A 572 12.59 7.53 -26.69
CA ASN A 572 13.65 6.95 -25.85
C ASN A 572 14.43 7.95 -24.99
N ARG A 573 13.80 9.05 -24.56
CA ARG A 573 14.40 10.02 -23.63
C ARG A 573 13.50 10.29 -22.41
N PRO A 574 13.30 9.29 -21.54
CA PRO A 574 12.35 9.40 -20.46
C PRO A 574 12.75 10.42 -19.40
N LEU A 575 11.76 11.13 -18.87
CA LEU A 575 11.89 12.24 -17.93
C LEU A 575 11.61 11.79 -16.49
N ASN A 576 12.48 12.15 -15.57
CA ASN A 576 12.36 11.84 -14.14
C ASN A 576 11.63 12.94 -13.37
N THR A 577 11.87 14.22 -13.69
CA THR A 577 11.33 15.37 -12.95
C THR A 577 11.05 16.54 -13.88
N ALA A 578 10.09 17.40 -13.51
CA ALA A 578 9.77 18.63 -14.21
C ALA A 578 9.41 19.74 -13.23
N VAL A 579 9.82 20.96 -13.56
CA VAL A 579 9.61 22.18 -12.77
C VAL A 579 9.05 23.28 -13.69
N PRO A 580 7.83 23.76 -13.42
CA PRO A 580 7.30 24.96 -14.06
C PRO A 580 7.85 26.23 -13.40
N VAL A 581 8.12 27.26 -14.21
CA VAL A 581 8.58 28.57 -13.75
C VAL A 581 7.88 29.68 -14.52
N ALA A 582 7.57 30.78 -13.82
CA ALA A 582 7.11 31.99 -14.47
C ALA A 582 8.29 32.69 -15.16
N ALA A 583 8.14 33.05 -16.42
CA ALA A 583 9.16 33.77 -17.18
C ALA A 583 8.50 34.89 -17.98
N GLY A 584 8.71 36.14 -17.55
CA GLY A 584 8.04 37.30 -18.13
C GLY A 584 6.51 37.19 -18.00
N ASP A 585 5.81 37.23 -19.14
CA ASP A 585 4.35 37.12 -19.26
C ASP A 585 3.85 35.67 -19.48
N GLY A 586 4.76 34.69 -19.58
CA GLY A 586 4.46 33.29 -19.86
C GLY A 586 4.93 32.30 -18.78
N THR A 587 4.70 31.02 -19.04
CA THR A 587 5.22 29.91 -18.22
C THR A 587 6.18 29.07 -19.05
N LEU A 588 7.35 28.78 -18.48
CA LEU A 588 8.29 27.79 -19.02
C LEU A 588 8.24 26.52 -18.17
N ILE A 589 8.51 25.37 -18.79
CA ILE A 589 8.65 24.08 -18.10
C ILE A 589 10.02 23.51 -18.42
N ALA A 590 10.86 23.35 -17.39
CA ALA A 590 12.08 22.58 -17.51
C ALA A 590 11.82 21.14 -17.05
N ALA A 591 12.30 20.14 -17.79
CA ALA A 591 12.30 18.75 -17.35
C ALA A 591 13.66 18.10 -17.50
N GLY A 592 13.94 17.17 -16.59
CA GLY A 592 15.17 16.39 -16.55
C GLY A 592 14.89 14.91 -16.56
N GLY A 593 15.68 14.17 -17.33
CA GLY A 593 15.49 12.74 -17.60
C GLY A 593 16.73 11.90 -17.42
N ILE A 594 16.66 10.67 -17.95
CA ILE A 594 17.80 9.75 -17.93
C ILE A 594 18.93 10.27 -18.80
N GLN A 595 20.16 9.80 -18.57
CA GLN A 595 21.33 10.17 -19.39
C GLN A 595 21.49 11.69 -19.55
N GLY A 596 21.28 12.42 -18.46
CA GLY A 596 21.51 13.86 -18.36
C GLY A 596 20.63 14.69 -19.29
N HIS A 597 19.55 14.14 -19.83
CA HIS A 597 18.70 14.86 -20.77
C HIS A 597 17.94 15.97 -20.05
N LEU A 598 18.09 17.20 -20.55
CA LEU A 598 17.35 18.38 -20.11
C LEU A 598 16.61 18.97 -21.29
N VAL A 599 15.40 19.42 -21.03
CA VAL A 599 14.52 20.03 -22.03
C VAL A 599 13.76 21.18 -21.42
N LEU A 600 13.59 22.25 -22.20
CA LEU A 600 12.78 23.40 -21.85
C LEU A 600 11.67 23.58 -22.87
N TRP A 601 10.45 23.81 -22.40
CA TRP A 601 9.32 24.19 -23.24
C TRP A 601 8.76 25.55 -22.81
N ASP A 602 8.26 26.30 -23.79
CA ASP A 602 7.32 27.39 -23.56
C ASP A 602 5.90 26.83 -23.62
N VAL A 603 5.08 27.18 -22.64
CA VAL A 603 3.69 26.72 -22.56
C VAL A 603 2.77 27.56 -23.46
N ARG A 604 3.19 28.76 -23.87
CA ARG A 604 2.40 29.65 -24.74
C ARG A 604 2.15 29.00 -26.11
N PRO A 605 0.94 29.13 -26.69
CA PRO A 605 0.65 28.65 -28.04
C PRO A 605 1.48 29.33 -29.14
N PRO A 606 1.82 28.64 -30.24
CA PRO A 606 1.49 27.24 -30.51
C PRO A 606 2.33 26.29 -29.66
N VAL A 607 1.64 25.43 -28.90
CA VAL A 607 2.27 24.42 -28.04
C VAL A 607 3.02 23.46 -28.96
N GLY A 608 4.33 23.34 -28.79
CA GLY A 608 5.19 22.73 -29.81
C GLY A 608 6.53 22.17 -29.32
N ALA A 609 7.45 22.03 -30.28
CA ALA A 609 8.79 21.48 -30.08
C ALA A 609 9.54 22.19 -28.94
N PRO A 610 10.45 21.48 -28.24
CA PRO A 610 11.21 22.07 -27.15
C PRO A 610 11.94 23.33 -27.59
N LEU A 611 11.86 24.38 -26.76
CA LEU A 611 12.54 25.66 -26.95
C LEU A 611 14.06 25.45 -27.01
N ASP A 612 14.56 24.60 -26.12
CA ASP A 612 15.95 24.17 -26.10
C ASP A 612 16.05 22.78 -25.45
N SER A 613 17.10 22.02 -25.80
CA SER A 613 17.40 20.73 -25.18
C SER A 613 18.90 20.46 -25.17
N THR A 614 19.37 19.80 -24.12
CA THR A 614 20.78 19.43 -23.99
C THR A 614 20.94 18.09 -23.28
N SER A 615 22.14 17.51 -23.37
CA SER A 615 22.51 16.28 -22.67
C SER A 615 23.77 16.50 -21.83
N LEU A 616 23.61 16.36 -20.52
CA LEU A 616 24.63 16.66 -19.53
C LEU A 616 25.52 15.45 -19.14
N GLY A 617 25.44 14.33 -19.87
CA GLY A 617 26.30 13.17 -19.66
C GLY A 617 25.51 11.88 -19.52
N THR A 618 26.06 10.89 -18.82
CA THR A 618 25.41 9.57 -18.64
C THR A 618 24.60 9.46 -17.35
N ALA A 619 24.73 10.42 -16.43
CA ALA A 619 24.04 10.40 -15.13
C ALA A 619 22.57 10.80 -15.30
N ASP A 620 21.67 10.11 -14.60
CA ASP A 620 20.24 10.43 -14.64
C ASP A 620 20.00 11.73 -13.86
N ILE A 621 19.18 12.64 -14.39
CA ILE A 621 18.73 13.80 -13.62
C ILE A 621 17.72 13.32 -12.58
N VAL A 622 18.02 13.53 -11.30
CA VAL A 622 17.23 13.05 -10.16
C VAL A 622 16.54 14.18 -9.42
N ALA A 623 17.05 15.41 -9.54
CA ALA A 623 16.44 16.62 -8.99
C ALA A 623 16.69 17.81 -9.93
N LEU A 624 15.74 18.74 -9.96
CA LEU A 624 15.75 19.88 -10.87
C LEU A 624 15.17 21.10 -10.15
N ASP A 625 15.70 22.27 -10.45
CA ASP A 625 15.15 23.56 -10.04
C ASP A 625 15.43 24.62 -11.12
N VAL A 626 14.68 25.72 -11.13
CA VAL A 626 14.78 26.75 -12.17
C VAL A 626 14.73 28.15 -11.56
N VAL A 627 15.71 28.98 -11.93
CA VAL A 627 15.82 30.37 -11.50
C VAL A 627 15.49 31.30 -12.67
N PRO A 628 14.47 32.18 -12.56
CA PRO A 628 14.21 33.19 -13.57
C PRO A 628 15.30 34.27 -13.57
N LEU A 629 15.64 34.79 -14.75
CA LEU A 629 16.60 35.89 -14.94
C LEU A 629 15.86 37.17 -15.36
N ASP A 630 16.41 38.32 -14.99
CA ASP A 630 15.77 39.64 -15.18
C ASP A 630 15.49 39.98 -16.67
N GLU A 631 16.23 39.38 -17.61
CA GLU A 631 16.07 39.58 -19.06
C GLU A 631 15.07 38.59 -19.72
N GLY A 632 14.24 37.90 -18.94
CA GLY A 632 13.24 36.95 -19.45
C GLY A 632 13.80 35.56 -19.81
N GLY A 633 15.08 35.30 -19.52
CA GLY A 633 15.69 33.98 -19.59
C GLY A 633 15.51 33.16 -18.30
N VAL A 634 15.95 31.91 -18.32
CA VAL A 634 15.97 31.04 -17.14
C VAL A 634 17.32 30.36 -16.98
N GLN A 635 17.65 30.00 -15.75
CA GLN A 635 18.80 29.17 -15.40
C GLN A 635 18.26 27.87 -14.79
N VAL A 636 18.55 26.74 -15.43
CA VAL A 636 18.09 25.42 -14.99
C VAL A 636 19.22 24.74 -14.22
N ILE A 637 18.92 24.30 -13.01
CA ILE A 637 19.88 23.66 -12.11
C ILE A 637 19.50 22.21 -11.97
N ALA A 638 20.39 21.33 -12.41
CA ALA A 638 20.13 19.89 -12.48
C ALA A 638 21.09 19.14 -11.58
N GLY A 639 20.52 18.29 -10.72
CA GLY A 639 21.25 17.32 -9.90
C GLY A 639 21.27 15.95 -10.58
N GLY A 640 22.45 15.41 -10.81
CA GLY A 640 22.69 14.09 -11.40
C GLY A 640 22.79 12.98 -10.36
N SER A 641 22.46 11.76 -10.77
CA SER A 641 22.61 10.54 -9.98
C SER A 641 24.07 10.21 -9.64
N ASP A 642 25.05 10.87 -10.26
CA ASP A 642 26.48 10.69 -9.98
C ASP A 642 27.04 11.72 -8.97
N GLY A 643 26.17 12.49 -8.32
CA GLY A 643 26.57 13.57 -7.43
C GLY A 643 26.79 14.91 -8.13
N SER A 644 26.72 14.97 -9.47
CA SER A 644 26.99 16.19 -10.21
C SER A 644 25.87 17.24 -10.06
N VAL A 645 26.26 18.50 -9.98
CA VAL A 645 25.33 19.64 -10.09
C VAL A 645 25.74 20.42 -11.32
N THR A 646 24.80 20.61 -12.23
CA THR A 646 25.05 21.30 -13.49
C THR A 646 24.09 22.46 -13.64
N ILE A 647 24.61 23.55 -14.18
CA ILE A 647 23.86 24.74 -14.50
C ILE A 647 23.74 24.82 -16.02
N TRP A 648 22.50 24.82 -16.49
CA TRP A 648 22.18 24.98 -17.91
C TRP A 648 21.53 26.35 -18.15
N TYR A 649 22.01 27.02 -19.20
CA TYR A 649 21.48 28.29 -19.70
C TYR A 649 20.88 28.02 -21.09
N PRO A 650 19.55 27.87 -21.18
CA PRO A 650 18.86 27.74 -22.45
C PRO A 650 19.14 28.94 -23.36
N GLY A 651 19.33 28.70 -24.67
CA GLY A 651 19.68 29.73 -25.64
C GLY A 651 21.13 29.66 -26.16
N GLY A 652 21.78 28.49 -26.10
CA GLY A 652 23.04 28.23 -26.81
C GLY A 652 24.34 28.51 -26.02
N ARG A 653 24.25 28.83 -24.73
CA ARG A 653 25.43 28.87 -23.84
C ARG A 653 25.84 27.43 -23.46
N LEU A 654 27.14 27.14 -23.51
CA LEU A 654 27.65 25.86 -23.01
C LEU A 654 27.24 25.70 -21.53
N PRO A 655 26.66 24.55 -21.13
CA PRO A 655 26.31 24.32 -19.74
C PRO A 655 27.57 24.38 -18.88
N LEU A 656 27.50 25.12 -17.78
CA LEU A 656 28.57 25.14 -16.78
C LEU A 656 28.53 23.81 -16.03
N ARG A 657 29.36 22.88 -16.49
CA ARG A 657 29.66 21.65 -15.77
C ARG A 657 30.78 21.89 -14.77
N ASP A 658 30.80 21.05 -13.73
CA ASP A 658 31.93 20.82 -12.83
C ASP A 658 32.00 21.65 -11.53
N LEU A 659 30.87 21.78 -10.83
CA LEU A 659 30.87 22.19 -9.42
C LEU A 659 31.37 21.09 -8.45
N VAL A 660 31.64 19.88 -8.93
CA VAL A 660 32.15 18.75 -8.13
C VAL A 660 33.51 18.31 -8.68
N THR A 661 34.58 18.69 -7.99
CA THR A 661 35.91 18.11 -8.21
C THR A 661 35.83 16.58 -8.18
N ARG A 662 36.09 15.94 -9.33
CA ARG A 662 36.17 14.48 -9.59
C ARG A 662 37.07 13.65 -8.66
N ARG A 663 37.65 14.22 -7.59
CA ARG A 663 38.65 13.53 -6.77
C ARG A 663 38.09 12.57 -5.72
N ARG A 664 36.77 12.54 -5.47
CA ARG A 664 36.11 11.44 -4.73
C ARG A 664 34.75 11.17 -5.37
N ARG A 665 34.45 9.90 -5.68
CA ARG A 665 33.09 9.47 -6.04
C ARG A 665 32.17 9.89 -4.90
N THR A 666 31.32 10.86 -5.15
CA THR A 666 30.25 11.29 -4.24
C THR A 666 29.01 10.46 -4.54
N GLY A 667 28.29 10.02 -3.51
CA GLY A 667 27.04 9.27 -3.66
C GLY A 667 25.96 10.07 -4.38
N ASP A 668 24.93 9.35 -4.84
CA ASP A 668 23.87 9.91 -5.66
C ASP A 668 23.15 11.06 -4.95
N ILE A 669 22.77 12.11 -5.68
CA ILE A 669 21.95 13.20 -5.12
C ILE A 669 20.56 12.64 -4.81
N ALA A 670 20.12 12.81 -3.57
CA ALA A 670 18.78 12.40 -3.14
C ALA A 670 17.78 13.56 -3.24
N CYS A 671 18.22 14.79 -3.01
CA CYS A 671 17.38 15.99 -2.99
C CYS A 671 18.17 17.26 -3.32
N LEU A 672 17.49 18.25 -3.89
CA LEU A 672 18.04 19.54 -4.29
C LEU A 672 17.02 20.64 -3.99
N ALA A 673 17.50 21.81 -3.58
CA ALA A 673 16.68 23.02 -3.42
C ALA A 673 17.49 24.27 -3.80
N VAL A 674 16.84 25.26 -4.41
CA VAL A 674 17.41 26.60 -4.60
C VAL A 674 16.84 27.56 -3.57
N ALA A 675 17.69 28.44 -3.08
CA ALA A 675 17.33 29.46 -2.11
C ALA A 675 18.05 30.77 -2.40
N HIS A 676 17.56 31.85 -1.78
CA HIS A 676 18.19 33.17 -1.86
C HIS A 676 18.65 33.61 -0.48
N ALA A 677 19.91 34.06 -0.38
CA ALA A 677 20.45 34.68 0.82
C ALA A 677 21.06 36.03 0.47
N GLY A 678 20.53 37.13 1.03
CA GLY A 678 21.07 38.47 0.75
C GLY A 678 21.06 38.86 -0.73
N GLY A 679 20.12 38.33 -1.52
CA GLY A 679 20.07 38.54 -2.98
C GLY A 679 20.99 37.62 -3.78
N GLU A 680 21.76 36.75 -3.13
CA GLU A 680 22.56 35.72 -3.79
C GLU A 680 21.75 34.43 -3.97
N PRO A 681 21.53 33.95 -5.21
CA PRO A 681 20.94 32.64 -5.47
C PRO A 681 21.95 31.55 -5.10
N MET A 682 21.50 30.57 -4.33
CA MET A 682 22.32 29.45 -3.84
C MET A 682 21.64 28.12 -4.18
N VAL A 683 22.43 27.11 -4.51
CA VAL A 683 21.95 25.73 -4.65
C VAL A 683 22.39 24.88 -3.46
N VAL A 684 21.44 24.12 -2.92
CA VAL A 684 21.66 23.18 -1.84
C VAL A 684 21.40 21.77 -2.35
N THR A 685 22.35 20.86 -2.10
CA THR A 685 22.21 19.45 -2.47
C THR A 685 22.47 18.54 -1.29
N GLY A 686 21.66 17.48 -1.16
CA GLY A 686 21.83 16.40 -0.19
C GLY A 686 22.00 15.07 -0.90
N ASP A 687 23.01 14.29 -0.50
CA ASP A 687 23.31 12.99 -1.11
C ASP A 687 23.09 11.79 -0.16
N PHE A 688 23.12 10.59 -0.74
CA PHE A 688 22.97 9.34 0.00
C PHE A 688 24.16 9.01 0.92
N ASP A 689 25.31 9.66 0.74
CA ASP A 689 26.48 9.52 1.62
C ASP A 689 26.41 10.47 2.84
N GLY A 690 25.37 11.30 2.93
CA GLY A 690 25.14 12.21 4.04
C GLY A 690 25.76 13.60 3.88
N TYR A 691 26.33 13.94 2.71
CA TYR A 691 26.83 15.30 2.50
C TYR A 691 25.71 16.24 2.10
N VAL A 692 25.69 17.40 2.78
CA VAL A 692 25.02 18.60 2.33
C VAL A 692 26.06 19.57 1.79
N ARG A 693 25.77 20.17 0.63
CA ARG A 693 26.65 21.15 -0.02
C ARG A 693 25.82 22.37 -0.42
N VAL A 694 26.31 23.55 -0.08
CA VAL A 694 25.72 24.84 -0.44
C VAL A 694 26.70 25.58 -1.34
N ARG A 695 26.22 26.03 -2.49
CA ARG A 695 27.02 26.70 -3.51
C ARG A 695 26.37 27.99 -3.97
N SER A 696 27.19 28.98 -4.28
CA SER A 696 26.76 30.17 -4.99
C SER A 696 26.42 29.82 -6.43
N LEU A 697 25.26 30.25 -6.92
CA LEU A 697 24.92 30.13 -8.34
C LEU A 697 25.54 31.24 -9.19
N ARG A 698 26.02 32.33 -8.56
CA ARG A 698 26.72 33.42 -9.27
C ARG A 698 28.18 33.10 -9.51
N SER A 699 28.91 32.68 -8.46
CA SER A 699 30.35 32.43 -8.54
C SER A 699 30.72 30.97 -8.81
N ALA A 700 29.77 30.05 -8.64
CA ALA A 700 30.03 28.61 -8.62
C ALA A 700 30.99 28.16 -7.50
N ASP A 701 31.19 28.98 -6.47
CA ASP A 701 31.99 28.57 -5.33
C ASP A 701 31.19 27.71 -4.36
N LEU A 702 31.86 26.71 -3.78
CA LEU A 702 31.36 26.01 -2.61
C LEU A 702 31.39 26.97 -1.42
N VAL A 703 30.21 27.35 -0.94
CA VAL A 703 30.09 28.22 0.24
C VAL A 703 30.38 27.42 1.50
N HIS A 704 29.73 26.26 1.64
CA HIS A 704 30.05 25.33 2.72
C HIS A 704 29.60 23.90 2.40
N THR A 705 30.18 22.95 3.15
CA THR A 705 29.78 21.55 3.16
C THR A 705 29.66 21.02 4.58
N ARG A 706 28.69 20.12 4.79
CA ARG A 706 28.47 19.47 6.08
C ARG A 706 28.20 17.99 5.88
N LEU A 707 28.87 17.15 6.65
CA LEU A 707 28.71 15.69 6.62
C LEU A 707 27.78 15.25 7.77
N TYR A 708 26.79 14.43 7.43
CA TYR A 708 25.88 13.75 8.34
C TYR A 708 26.23 12.26 8.40
N ARG A 709 25.78 11.57 9.46
CA ARG A 709 26.07 10.15 9.66
C ARG A 709 25.15 9.22 8.88
N ALA A 710 24.09 9.77 8.29
CA ALA A 710 23.07 9.04 7.56
C ALA A 710 22.75 9.76 6.24
N PRO A 711 22.20 9.04 5.25
CA PRO A 711 21.73 9.61 3.99
C PRO A 711 20.82 10.82 4.20
N VAL A 712 21.02 11.90 3.45
CA VAL A 712 20.13 13.06 3.45
C VAL A 712 18.90 12.72 2.61
N ARG A 713 17.71 12.86 3.19
CA ARG A 713 16.44 12.41 2.57
C ARG A 713 15.49 13.55 2.24
N ALA A 714 15.58 14.66 2.97
CA ALA A 714 14.76 15.84 2.74
C ALA A 714 15.58 17.12 2.95
N LEU A 715 15.33 18.11 2.09
CA LEU A 715 15.82 19.48 2.24
C LEU A 715 14.63 20.42 2.08
N ALA A 716 14.63 21.48 2.88
CA ALA A 716 13.73 22.60 2.69
C ALA A 716 14.47 23.90 3.02
N THR A 717 14.15 24.96 2.29
CA THR A 717 14.71 26.29 2.52
C THR A 717 13.59 27.24 2.85
N GLY A 718 13.81 28.14 3.80
CA GLY A 718 12.78 29.09 4.21
C GLY A 718 13.32 30.09 5.23
N PRO A 719 12.52 31.11 5.55
CA PRO A 719 12.93 32.13 6.51
C PRO A 719 12.74 31.65 7.96
N ARG A 720 13.64 32.12 8.85
CA ARG A 720 13.43 32.23 10.30
C ARG A 720 13.56 33.71 10.65
N GLY A 721 12.45 34.42 10.77
CA GLY A 721 12.43 35.88 10.79
C GLY A 721 12.99 36.45 9.49
N ALA A 722 14.08 37.21 9.58
CA ALA A 722 14.81 37.75 8.42
C ALA A 722 15.96 36.83 7.94
N GLU A 723 16.29 35.77 8.68
CA GLU A 723 17.43 34.90 8.35
C GLU A 723 17.02 33.81 7.35
N PRO A 724 17.73 33.65 6.22
CA PRO A 724 17.52 32.54 5.30
C PRO A 724 18.10 31.25 5.91
N CYS A 725 17.24 30.25 6.06
CA CYS A 725 17.56 29.00 6.73
C CYS A 725 17.44 27.79 5.79
N LEU A 726 18.21 26.76 6.12
CA LEU A 726 18.20 25.45 5.51
C LEU A 726 17.84 24.41 6.55
N ALA A 727 16.74 23.68 6.34
CA ALA A 727 16.41 22.49 7.10
C ALA A 727 16.89 21.24 6.37
N VAL A 728 17.59 20.36 7.08
CA VAL A 728 18.10 19.09 6.58
C VAL A 728 17.51 17.95 7.41
N GLY A 729 16.91 16.98 6.73
CA GLY A 729 16.36 15.76 7.34
C GLY A 729 17.06 14.51 6.81
N THR A 730 17.46 13.61 7.71
CA THR A 730 18.25 12.42 7.40
C THR A 730 17.46 11.11 7.56
N ALA A 731 18.04 10.02 7.07
CA ALA A 731 17.44 8.68 7.11
C ALA A 731 17.35 8.07 8.52
N ASP A 732 18.11 8.57 9.50
CA ASP A 732 18.10 8.15 10.90
C ASP A 732 17.17 9.01 11.79
N GLY A 733 16.47 10.00 11.22
CA GLY A 733 15.51 10.83 11.94
C GLY A 733 16.06 12.17 12.45
N GLU A 734 17.35 12.45 12.27
CA GLU A 734 17.93 13.73 12.66
C GLU A 734 17.43 14.87 11.77
N ILE A 735 17.08 16.00 12.39
CA ILE A 735 16.78 17.25 11.69
C ILE A 735 17.70 18.34 12.21
N ARG A 736 18.35 19.07 11.29
CA ARG A 736 19.13 20.26 11.62
C ARG A 736 18.66 21.46 10.82
N VAL A 737 18.55 22.60 11.50
CA VAL A 737 18.30 23.89 10.86
C VAL A 737 19.60 24.69 10.92
N LEU A 738 20.05 25.10 9.74
CA LEU A 738 21.30 25.83 9.53
C LEU A 738 20.98 27.21 8.97
N ARG A 739 21.81 28.19 9.29
CA ARG A 739 21.85 29.43 8.52
C ARG A 739 22.44 29.13 7.15
N LEU A 740 21.77 29.58 6.11
CA LEU A 740 22.12 29.23 4.75
C LEU A 740 23.49 29.78 4.33
N THR A 741 23.87 30.97 4.82
CA THR A 741 25.07 31.72 4.40
C THR A 741 26.38 31.15 4.91
N ASP A 742 26.45 30.67 6.15
CA ASP A 742 27.69 30.33 6.84
C ASP A 742 27.69 28.91 7.47
N ALA A 743 26.65 28.12 7.20
CA ALA A 743 26.42 26.80 7.80
C ALA A 743 26.28 26.80 9.33
N ALA A 744 26.08 27.96 9.97
CA ALA A 744 25.92 28.04 11.41
C ALA A 744 24.74 27.17 11.83
N LEU A 745 24.98 26.26 12.77
CA LEU A 745 23.93 25.43 13.32
C LEU A 745 23.03 26.31 14.19
N LEU A 746 21.77 26.48 13.77
CA LEU A 746 20.78 27.26 14.50
C LEU A 746 20.01 26.37 15.46
N LEU A 747 19.50 25.23 14.98
CA LEU A 747 18.71 24.28 15.77
C LEU A 747 19.07 22.84 15.43
N THR A 748 18.99 21.98 16.43
CA THR A 748 18.98 20.52 16.26
C THR A 748 17.66 20.01 16.82
N LEU A 749 16.82 19.47 15.95
CA LEU A 749 15.46 19.07 16.29
C LEU A 749 15.45 17.55 16.41
N GLN A 750 15.27 17.07 17.63
CA GLN A 750 15.34 15.64 17.97
C GLN A 750 13.95 15.12 18.28
N GLY A 751 13.61 13.96 17.74
CA GLY A 751 12.39 13.26 18.14
C GLY A 751 11.92 12.18 17.18
N HIS A 752 12.18 12.30 15.88
CA HIS A 752 11.83 11.24 14.93
C HIS A 752 12.69 9.99 15.16
N THR A 753 12.06 8.82 15.06
CA THR A 753 12.73 7.53 15.29
C THR A 753 13.06 6.79 13.98
N ALA A 754 12.74 7.40 12.84
CA ALA A 754 12.98 6.87 11.51
C ALA A 754 13.16 8.00 10.49
N ALA A 755 13.44 7.63 9.24
CA ALA A 755 13.79 8.55 8.16
C ALA A 755 12.82 9.72 7.96
N VAL A 756 13.34 10.95 7.97
CA VAL A 756 12.60 12.16 7.61
C VAL A 756 12.50 12.24 6.09
N ARG A 757 11.29 12.13 5.56
CA ARG A 757 11.04 12.05 4.10
C ARG A 757 10.62 13.37 3.48
N SER A 758 10.11 14.30 4.28
CA SER A 758 9.60 15.57 3.78
C SER A 758 9.73 16.65 4.84
N LEU A 759 10.06 17.87 4.39
CA LEU A 759 10.21 19.05 5.21
C LEU A 759 9.48 20.20 4.53
N ALA A 760 8.74 21.00 5.30
CA ALA A 760 8.02 22.17 4.80
C ALA A 760 8.10 23.33 5.80
N PHE A 761 8.64 24.46 5.38
CA PHE A 761 8.53 25.71 6.15
C PHE A 761 7.10 26.24 6.07
N ALA A 762 6.61 26.72 7.19
CA ALA A 762 5.25 27.22 7.37
C ALA A 762 5.26 28.45 8.26
N ARG A 763 4.20 29.25 8.18
CA ARG A 763 3.95 30.35 9.10
C ARG A 763 2.57 30.22 9.70
N LEU A 764 2.52 29.88 10.99
CA LEU A 764 1.27 29.61 11.71
C LEU A 764 1.07 30.64 12.82
N GLY A 765 -0.04 31.38 12.77
CA GLY A 765 -0.33 32.41 13.77
C GLY A 765 0.76 33.47 13.92
N GLY A 766 1.53 33.72 12.85
CA GLY A 766 2.66 34.66 12.85
C GLY A 766 4.02 34.06 13.25
N ALA A 767 4.07 32.84 13.79
CA ALA A 767 5.30 32.13 14.14
C ALA A 767 5.83 31.30 12.97
N ASP A 768 7.15 31.25 12.81
CA ASP A 768 7.81 30.41 11.81
C ASP A 768 7.91 28.98 12.36
N VAL A 769 7.38 28.03 11.60
CA VAL A 769 7.29 26.62 11.99
C VAL A 769 7.89 25.77 10.88
N LEU A 770 8.65 24.74 11.24
CA LEU A 770 9.08 23.71 10.31
C LEU A 770 8.24 22.46 10.52
N PHE A 771 7.57 21.97 9.48
CA PHE A 771 6.94 20.66 9.49
C PHE A 771 7.88 19.59 8.95
N SER A 772 7.93 18.45 9.62
CA SER A 772 8.67 17.27 9.21
C SER A 772 7.78 16.04 9.18
N GLY A 773 7.74 15.36 8.03
CA GLY A 773 7.06 14.08 7.85
C GLY A 773 8.07 12.92 7.84
N SER A 774 7.82 11.89 8.65
CA SER A 774 8.75 10.77 8.82
C SER A 774 8.13 9.39 8.58
N ALA A 775 9.03 8.45 8.27
CA ALA A 775 8.77 7.02 8.23
C ALA A 775 8.29 6.43 9.56
N ASP A 776 8.39 7.16 10.67
CA ASP A 776 7.88 6.74 11.98
C ASP A 776 6.36 6.89 12.14
N GLY A 777 5.67 7.36 11.08
CA GLY A 777 4.23 7.58 11.09
C GLY A 777 3.81 8.91 11.69
N THR A 778 4.73 9.85 11.87
CA THR A 778 4.44 11.15 12.50
C THR A 778 4.75 12.34 11.58
N VAL A 779 3.91 13.37 11.69
CA VAL A 779 4.25 14.74 11.29
C VAL A 779 4.48 15.57 12.54
N ARG A 780 5.65 16.22 12.62
CA ARG A 780 6.01 17.11 13.73
C ARG A 780 6.15 18.53 13.23
N GLY A 781 5.66 19.49 14.00
CA GLY A 781 5.87 20.92 13.76
C GLY A 781 6.76 21.48 14.84
N TRP A 782 7.86 22.10 14.43
CA TRP A 782 8.90 22.64 15.30
C TRP A 782 8.83 24.16 15.29
N ASP A 783 8.75 24.79 16.45
CA ASP A 783 8.85 26.24 16.56
C ASP A 783 10.28 26.64 16.24
N LEU A 784 10.43 27.43 15.18
CA LEU A 784 11.75 27.86 14.73
C LEU A 784 12.30 28.99 15.60
N ARG A 785 11.77 29.32 16.77
CA ARG A 785 12.39 30.27 17.72
C ARG A 785 13.31 29.57 18.71
N ASP A 786 12.85 28.49 19.32
CA ASP A 786 13.52 27.71 20.35
C ASP A 786 13.88 26.29 19.92
N GLY A 787 13.23 25.77 18.86
CA GLY A 787 13.40 24.40 18.38
C GLY A 787 12.49 23.40 19.08
N ASP A 788 11.56 23.87 19.91
CA ASP A 788 10.65 23.00 20.62
C ASP A 788 9.61 22.39 19.67
N GLN A 789 9.19 21.17 19.97
CA GLN A 789 8.12 20.51 19.25
C GLN A 789 6.77 21.13 19.64
N ALA A 790 6.29 22.09 18.85
CA ALA A 790 5.00 22.75 19.05
C ALA A 790 3.81 21.87 18.60
N HIS A 791 4.01 21.01 17.60
CA HIS A 791 2.95 20.23 16.98
C HIS A 791 3.35 18.78 16.74
N ARG A 792 2.38 17.87 16.85
CA ARG A 792 2.51 16.46 16.51
C ARG A 792 1.18 15.91 16.01
N ILE A 793 1.23 15.22 14.87
CA ILE A 793 0.13 14.49 14.24
C ILE A 793 0.64 13.06 14.01
N ASP A 794 -0.03 12.09 14.62
CA ASP A 794 0.23 10.66 14.46
C ASP A 794 -0.72 10.08 13.39
N LEU A 795 -0.17 9.28 12.48
CA LEU A 795 -0.87 8.74 11.31
C LEU A 795 -0.72 7.20 11.25
N PRO A 796 -1.70 6.48 10.69
CA PRO A 796 -1.69 5.01 10.62
C PRO A 796 -0.87 4.45 9.44
N ASP A 797 0.13 5.20 8.95
CA ASP A 797 1.13 4.70 8.01
C ASP A 797 2.33 5.65 7.95
N ILE A 798 3.38 5.21 7.26
CA ILE A 798 4.58 5.99 7.00
C ILE A 798 4.24 7.28 6.25
N VAL A 799 4.74 8.41 6.74
CA VAL A 799 4.56 9.69 6.05
C VAL A 799 5.56 9.76 4.89
N GLN A 800 5.04 10.05 3.70
CA GLN A 800 5.83 10.22 2.49
C GLN A 800 6.06 11.68 2.18
N THR A 801 5.05 12.52 2.39
CA THR A 801 5.11 13.94 2.03
C THR A 801 4.22 14.78 2.94
N VAL A 802 4.67 16.00 3.24
CA VAL A 802 3.89 17.03 3.91
C VAL A 802 3.94 18.31 3.07
N ALA A 803 2.79 18.93 2.87
CA ALA A 803 2.66 20.21 2.18
C ALA A 803 1.82 21.16 3.03
N HIS A 804 2.26 22.40 3.15
CA HIS A 804 1.58 23.43 3.93
C HIS A 804 1.05 24.55 3.02
N GLN A 805 -0.16 25.01 3.29
CA GLN A 805 -0.72 26.22 2.69
C GLN A 805 -1.60 26.96 3.69
N GLU A 806 -1.30 28.23 3.94
CA GLU A 806 -2.00 29.11 4.90
C GLU A 806 -2.01 28.53 6.33
N THR A 807 -3.10 27.86 6.73
CA THR A 807 -3.23 27.16 8.00
C THR A 807 -3.36 25.65 7.81
N SER A 808 -3.51 25.17 6.58
CA SER A 808 -3.81 23.78 6.29
C SER A 808 -2.54 22.99 5.97
N LEU A 809 -2.55 21.71 6.35
CA LEU A 809 -1.52 20.73 6.03
C LEU A 809 -2.14 19.59 5.22
N ALA A 810 -1.60 19.29 4.05
CA ALA A 810 -1.83 18.00 3.40
C ALA A 810 -0.70 17.07 3.77
N ILE A 811 -1.08 15.87 4.13
CA ILE A 811 -0.16 14.83 4.49
C ILE A 811 -0.47 13.62 3.63
N GLY A 812 0.51 13.20 2.83
CA GLY A 812 0.48 11.92 2.14
C GLY A 812 1.20 10.87 2.98
N TYR A 813 0.47 9.82 3.37
CA TYR A 813 0.99 8.72 4.18
C TYR A 813 0.50 7.40 3.60
N GLY A 814 1.39 6.41 3.51
CA GLY A 814 1.07 5.13 2.90
C GLY A 814 0.45 5.28 1.50
N ARG A 815 -0.83 4.91 1.41
CA ARG A 815 -1.70 4.94 0.22
C ARG A 815 -2.71 6.09 0.22
N GLU A 816 -2.65 6.96 1.22
CA GLU A 816 -3.71 7.90 1.55
C GLU A 816 -3.22 9.33 1.64
N VAL A 817 -4.16 10.26 1.57
CA VAL A 817 -3.92 11.69 1.79
C VAL A 817 -4.99 12.25 2.71
N SER A 818 -4.56 13.04 3.68
CA SER A 818 -5.48 13.74 4.58
C SER A 818 -5.07 15.20 4.74
N VAL A 819 -6.07 16.05 4.96
CA VAL A 819 -5.92 17.49 5.11
C VAL A 819 -6.28 17.89 6.54
N PHE A 820 -5.36 18.55 7.22
CA PHE A 820 -5.50 18.99 8.60
C PHE A 820 -5.48 20.51 8.69
N THR A 821 -6.16 21.06 9.69
CA THR A 821 -6.11 22.47 10.06
C THR A 821 -5.89 22.59 11.58
N PRO A 822 -5.17 23.60 12.08
CA PRO A 822 -5.04 23.80 13.52
C PRO A 822 -6.40 24.19 14.09
N VAL A 823 -6.68 23.70 15.28
CA VAL A 823 -7.80 24.18 16.09
C VAL A 823 -7.34 25.51 16.70
N THR A 824 -7.82 26.63 16.15
CA THR A 824 -7.59 27.94 16.77
C THR A 824 -8.15 27.93 18.18
N ALA A 825 -7.29 27.98 19.18
CA ALA A 825 -7.72 28.41 20.51
C ALA A 825 -8.26 29.84 20.38
N PRO A 826 -9.31 30.23 21.13
CA PRO A 826 -9.60 31.65 21.30
C PRO A 826 -8.32 32.34 21.78
N PRO A 827 -8.05 33.59 21.35
CA PRO A 827 -6.84 34.30 21.72
C PRO A 827 -6.68 34.23 23.24
N ARG A 828 -5.48 33.88 23.71
CA ARG A 828 -5.14 33.99 25.14
C ARG A 828 -5.51 35.41 25.56
N GLU A 829 -6.57 35.56 26.36
CA GLU A 829 -6.80 36.81 27.07
C GLU A 829 -5.49 37.13 27.78
N SER A 830 -4.92 38.28 27.44
CA SER A 830 -3.81 38.83 28.18
C SER A 830 -4.22 38.83 29.64
N ARG A 831 -3.52 38.07 30.48
CA ARG A 831 -3.55 38.31 31.92
C ARG A 831 -2.96 39.69 32.16
N SER A 832 -3.81 40.71 32.01
CA SER A 832 -3.62 42.03 32.57
C SER A 832 -4.41 42.07 33.88
N GLN A 833 -3.64 42.15 34.97
CA GLN A 833 -4.02 42.32 36.38
C GLN A 833 -4.48 41.08 37.14
#